data_AF-A0A251WL64-F1
#
_entry.id   AF-A0A251WL64-F1
#
_cell.length_a   1.000
_cell.length_b   1.000
_cell.length_c   1.000
_cell.angle_alpha   90.00
_cell.angle_beta   90.00
_cell.angle_gamma   90.00
#
_symmetry.space_group_name_H-M   'P 1'
#
loop_
_entity.id
_entity.type
_entity.pdbx_description
1 polymer ?
#
loop_
_entity_poly.entity_id
_entity_poly.type
_entity_poly.pdbx_seq_one_letter_code
_entity_poly.pdbx_strand_id
1 'polypeptide(L)'
;MKSQKCSKNVYLLGILLASDLAAIALAPNLATANTANESTDKAPNPATTGQKTTKATGLPKTEIQSISKPSLMTQAPESAKSVVATADQVKILAPTPNTVLDTSAATIVVQYPIGSQLDLRVGDVPVDDKLIGRTEQNDRAGLITQTWYGVALKEGTNIIKANVISNGKTMATAITTIQTRGAIARIQIEPSATRVPADGKTLVTIQGQLLDAQNNRSNRDGMITLASNGGEWVTKDASPDQPGFQVKAENGRFNAELKAGLEAKTVNVKAQTLELEAFTQVLFETNLRPSIATGVINVRLGRRGTDFFGSLKDFVPPDGNNGWQLDANAAVFATGKIGDWLFTGAYNSDRPLNKTCEGTVRLFRQDQFCENQYPVYGDSSKSDILAPSIDNVYLRLERTSKTPGAGIDYAMWGDYNTEEFATKSQEFTSFTRQLHGFKANYNFGDLQISGLYANNVEGFQRDTIAPDGTSGYYFLSRRLVTEGSEDIFIEMEELNRPGTVLERRKLTRGPDYEIDYDRGTVLFREPVLRTDVASDGTPLVRRIVATYQYDEPGSNNKIYGARARYHLSREQNRESWIGATYWKEDRSARDFELYGADAFISLGSKGSLIAEYAHSKNTSNELGQVSGNAYRIEAQGELAKGIQGRAYYRSADSGFANNATVSFVPGQTRYGAQVTAKVSETTNLKVQYDRETNKGIAAQPLITEFDLFTPREAPVPGSRVDNSLTSITAGIQQRFGSADLTVDWIHRDRSDRINPSANTVSDQLRSRFTMPIAKNLTFLAQNEMTLSSQNDAYYPDRTLLGLNWQVMKGVNMQLAQQFFTSGQYAGKSITSLSLAGDYKLFPETTISGRAGIYSDAGSWTTSGAIGIKQGIRFSPGLRMDLAYEHVFGSFIGQSATGTQFIQPFAPGQSAASLGVQGGDSFSVGLEYNDSPNFQASARVDHRTSSSGTNTVISAGATGKLSPSLTALVRYQQASSANQGISGLGTTSNLKMGLAYRDLASDKFNALFRYEYRHNPSTIPDSLLFSSGTGSEEHLFGLEAIYAPAWNWEFYGKFALRNSKTFLADDFTAKTTTSLAQLRATYRLNYSWDLSGEARWISQPTTGYSETGFALEAGYYLTPNLRLSAGYAFGSANDRDFDGYRSAGGPYVGLTVKVNELFNGFGLQKAPKPKNTGEAVADNKSTQPTPAQSIAAQATPAQSTAAQPATTTEAKPLDTQPAQAKQTVDKQADAKKAATQSKIKSRSISRPETLK
;
A
#
# COMPACT_ATOMS: atom_id res chain seq x y z
N MET A 1 16.35 -17.29 -83.54
CA MET A 1 17.68 -17.49 -84.19
C MET A 1 18.77 -16.80 -83.34
N LYS A 2 20.06 -17.04 -83.63
CA LYS A 2 21.31 -16.51 -83.01
C LYS A 2 21.26 -15.03 -82.55
N SER A 3 22.06 -14.47 -81.62
CA SER A 3 23.25 -14.88 -80.82
C SER A 3 23.36 -13.96 -79.58
N GLN A 4 23.63 -14.40 -78.33
CA GLN A 4 24.89 -14.88 -77.70
C GLN A 4 25.83 -13.78 -77.11
N LYS A 5 25.91 -13.68 -75.76
CA LYS A 5 27.16 -13.43 -74.98
C LYS A 5 26.99 -13.70 -73.46
N CYS A 6 28.05 -14.27 -72.88
CA CYS A 6 28.52 -14.48 -71.48
C CYS A 6 28.00 -13.55 -70.34
N SER A 7 28.05 -13.83 -69.02
CA SER A 7 28.49 -14.95 -68.10
C SER A 7 28.45 -14.42 -66.62
N LYS A 8 28.30 -15.12 -65.47
CA LYS A 8 28.19 -16.56 -65.04
C LYS A 8 27.49 -16.72 -63.65
N ASN A 9 27.48 -17.96 -63.14
CA ASN A 9 27.05 -18.54 -61.85
C ASN A 9 27.42 -17.83 -60.52
N VAL A 10 26.72 -18.21 -59.41
CA VAL A 10 27.29 -18.90 -58.21
C VAL A 10 26.15 -19.57 -57.37
N TYR A 11 26.48 -20.43 -56.39
CA TYR A 11 25.59 -21.37 -55.66
C TYR A 11 25.77 -21.31 -54.11
N LEU A 12 24.94 -22.10 -53.40
CA LEU A 12 24.83 -22.39 -51.94
C LEU A 12 26.04 -22.26 -50.98
N LEU A 13 25.73 -21.73 -49.76
CA LEU A 13 25.87 -22.32 -48.40
C LEU A 13 27.21 -22.89 -47.85
N GLY A 14 27.64 -22.43 -46.65
CA GLY A 14 28.35 -23.29 -45.66
C GLY A 14 29.35 -22.68 -44.65
N ILE A 15 29.20 -23.09 -43.36
CA ILE A 15 30.26 -23.52 -42.39
C ILE A 15 31.13 -22.50 -41.59
N LEU A 16 30.94 -22.51 -40.23
CA LEU A 16 31.87 -22.39 -39.06
C LEU A 16 32.91 -21.21 -39.00
N LEU A 17 33.56 -20.76 -37.90
CA LEU A 17 33.64 -20.97 -36.42
C LEU A 17 34.29 -19.67 -35.80
N ALA A 18 34.77 -19.44 -34.55
CA ALA A 18 34.88 -20.09 -33.21
C ALA A 18 35.20 -19.02 -32.12
N SER A 19 35.14 -19.39 -30.82
CA SER A 19 36.01 -18.95 -29.68
C SER A 19 36.09 -17.46 -29.26
N ASP A 20 36.14 -17.06 -27.98
CA ASP A 20 35.91 -17.75 -26.68
C ASP A 20 35.47 -16.65 -25.65
N LEU A 21 35.75 -16.52 -24.33
CA LEU A 21 36.54 -17.20 -23.28
C LEU A 21 36.00 -16.69 -21.91
N ALA A 22 35.77 -17.42 -20.81
CA ALA A 22 35.55 -18.85 -20.51
C ALA A 22 34.76 -18.92 -19.16
N ALA A 23 34.93 -19.95 -18.32
CA ALA A 23 34.26 -20.09 -17.00
C ALA A 23 35.15 -20.71 -15.91
N ILE A 24 34.69 -20.74 -14.65
CA ILE A 24 35.26 -21.55 -13.56
C ILE A 24 34.16 -22.47 -13.01
N ALA A 25 34.52 -23.74 -12.75
CA ALA A 25 33.62 -24.78 -12.26
C ALA A 25 34.32 -25.64 -11.19
N LEU A 26 33.52 -26.35 -10.38
CA LEU A 26 33.98 -27.49 -9.57
C LEU A 26 32.89 -28.57 -9.53
N ALA A 27 33.31 -29.80 -9.78
CA ALA A 27 32.55 -31.04 -9.74
C ALA A 27 33.40 -32.05 -8.88
N PRO A 28 33.28 -33.40 -8.94
CA PRO A 28 32.29 -34.28 -9.61
C PRO A 28 31.82 -35.48 -8.73
N ASN A 29 30.95 -36.36 -9.27
CA ASN A 29 31.26 -37.77 -9.64
C ASN A 29 30.09 -38.78 -9.55
N LEU A 30 29.96 -39.58 -10.62
CA LEU A 30 29.71 -41.05 -10.70
C LEU A 30 28.51 -41.71 -9.96
N ALA A 31 27.99 -42.88 -10.38
CA ALA A 31 27.89 -43.52 -11.70
C ALA A 31 26.90 -44.72 -11.65
N THR A 32 26.45 -45.17 -12.82
CA THR A 32 25.56 -46.32 -13.09
C THR A 32 26.10 -47.70 -12.68
N ALA A 33 25.22 -48.64 -12.24
CA ALA A 33 25.12 -50.02 -12.78
C ALA A 33 24.01 -50.92 -12.16
N ASN A 34 23.07 -51.36 -13.01
CA ASN A 34 22.44 -52.70 -13.19
C ASN A 34 22.22 -53.78 -12.08
N THR A 35 21.21 -54.62 -12.40
CA THR A 35 21.04 -56.08 -12.15
C THR A 35 20.51 -56.66 -10.81
N ALA A 36 19.21 -56.98 -10.83
CA ALA A 36 18.65 -58.35 -10.82
C ALA A 36 18.42 -59.20 -9.53
N ASN A 37 17.33 -59.99 -9.62
CA ASN A 37 16.91 -61.21 -8.90
C ASN A 37 16.51 -61.20 -7.40
N GLU A 38 15.37 -61.87 -7.15
CA GLU A 38 15.06 -62.92 -6.15
C GLU A 38 15.44 -62.77 -4.64
N SER A 39 14.71 -63.35 -3.68
CA SER A 39 13.32 -63.84 -3.62
C SER A 39 12.93 -64.19 -2.15
N THR A 40 11.64 -64.45 -1.91
CA THR A 40 11.06 -65.26 -0.80
C THR A 40 11.27 -64.91 0.69
N ASP A 41 10.12 -64.90 1.38
CA ASP A 41 9.82 -65.49 2.70
C ASP A 41 10.17 -64.85 4.07
N LYS A 42 9.09 -64.83 4.88
CA LYS A 42 8.95 -65.12 6.33
C LYS A 42 9.49 -64.14 7.40
N ALA A 43 8.55 -63.80 8.30
CA ALA A 43 8.79 -63.29 9.64
C ALA A 43 9.34 -64.39 10.58
N PRO A 44 9.85 -64.04 11.79
CA PRO A 44 8.92 -63.93 12.93
C PRO A 44 9.23 -62.83 13.98
N ASN A 45 8.32 -62.75 14.96
CA ASN A 45 8.42 -62.09 16.27
C ASN A 45 9.43 -62.85 17.20
N PRO A 46 9.76 -62.47 18.47
CA PRO A 46 9.18 -61.42 19.35
C PRO A 46 10.20 -60.60 20.20
N ALA A 47 9.76 -60.11 21.38
CA ALA A 47 10.41 -59.24 22.37
C ALA A 47 11.68 -59.84 23.09
N THR A 48 12.41 -59.21 24.04
CA THR A 48 11.93 -58.47 25.25
C THR A 48 13.03 -57.69 26.04
N THR A 49 12.63 -56.62 26.75
CA THR A 49 13.21 -56.03 28.02
C THR A 49 14.63 -55.40 28.11
N GLY A 50 14.72 -54.22 28.75
CA GLY A 50 15.94 -53.59 29.30
C GLY A 50 15.67 -52.26 30.06
N GLN A 51 16.48 -51.88 31.06
CA GLN A 51 16.33 -50.69 31.95
C GLN A 51 17.74 -50.20 32.44
N LYS A 52 18.00 -49.16 33.27
CA LYS A 52 17.21 -48.29 34.19
C LYS A 52 18.03 -47.03 34.64
N THR A 53 17.40 -46.06 35.33
CA THR A 53 18.00 -44.89 36.08
C THR A 53 18.63 -43.77 35.21
N THR A 54 18.90 -42.52 35.65
CA THR A 54 19.05 -41.78 36.95
C THR A 54 18.23 -40.44 36.98
N LYS A 55 17.74 -39.84 38.10
CA LYS A 55 18.35 -39.08 39.25
C LYS A 55 19.12 -37.77 38.86
N ALA A 56 19.02 -36.60 39.54
CA ALA A 56 18.24 -36.13 40.73
C ALA A 56 18.26 -34.56 40.97
N THR A 57 17.34 -34.05 41.82
CA THR A 57 17.36 -32.89 42.80
C THR A 57 18.19 -31.58 42.59
N GLY A 58 17.80 -30.36 43.05
CA GLY A 58 16.56 -29.83 43.68
C GLY A 58 16.74 -28.62 44.66
N LEU A 59 15.64 -27.90 45.04
CA LEU A 59 15.43 -27.02 46.25
C LEU A 59 16.23 -25.68 46.37
N PRO A 60 15.98 -24.72 47.33
CA PRO A 60 15.07 -24.69 48.52
C PRO A 60 14.27 -23.35 48.86
N LYS A 61 13.22 -23.45 49.73
CA LYS A 61 12.82 -22.65 50.95
C LYS A 61 12.76 -21.08 51.00
N THR A 62 12.07 -20.36 51.92
CA THR A 62 10.97 -20.53 52.95
C THR A 62 10.59 -19.11 53.53
N GLU A 63 9.40 -18.82 54.12
CA GLU A 63 9.18 -18.50 55.57
C GLU A 63 7.74 -18.00 55.94
N ILE A 64 7.32 -18.24 57.21
CA ILE A 64 6.50 -17.38 58.15
C ILE A 64 5.03 -16.99 57.76
N GLN A 65 3.98 -16.96 58.61
CA GLN A 65 3.75 -17.24 60.06
C GLN A 65 2.29 -17.73 60.37
N SER A 66 1.76 -17.57 61.61
CA SER A 66 0.43 -18.03 62.06
C SER A 66 -0.10 -17.28 63.31
N ILE A 67 -1.43 -17.07 63.49
CA ILE A 67 -2.04 -16.72 64.82
C ILE A 67 -3.48 -17.26 65.01
N SER A 68 -3.80 -17.68 66.25
CA SER A 68 -5.12 -17.70 66.97
C SER A 68 -6.26 -18.71 66.64
N LYS A 69 -6.69 -19.42 67.72
CA LYS A 69 -8.04 -19.97 68.00
C LYS A 69 -8.74 -19.09 69.06
N PRO A 70 -10.07 -19.17 69.33
CA PRO A 70 -10.56 -20.09 70.40
C PRO A 70 -12.04 -20.59 70.32
N SER A 71 -12.33 -21.74 70.97
CA SER A 71 -13.54 -22.04 71.81
C SER A 71 -14.99 -22.00 71.23
N LEU A 72 -16.01 -22.73 71.74
CA LEU A 72 -16.10 -23.91 72.65
C LEU A 72 -17.44 -24.69 72.44
N MET A 73 -17.45 -25.97 72.84
CA MET A 73 -18.58 -26.80 73.38
C MET A 73 -19.99 -26.88 72.73
N THR A 74 -20.31 -28.12 72.31
CA THR A 74 -21.45 -28.96 72.78
C THR A 74 -22.91 -28.57 72.48
N GLN A 75 -23.55 -29.39 71.64
CA GLN A 75 -24.90 -29.93 71.86
C GLN A 75 -24.96 -31.40 71.39
N ALA A 76 -25.88 -32.19 71.94
CA ALA A 76 -26.16 -33.57 71.51
C ALA A 76 -27.62 -33.68 71.03
N PRO A 77 -27.87 -34.52 70.02
CA PRO A 77 -28.98 -35.49 70.07
C PRO A 77 -28.39 -36.92 70.08
N GLU A 78 -28.86 -37.88 70.87
CA GLU A 78 -30.22 -38.47 70.93
C GLU A 78 -30.42 -39.59 69.90
N SER A 79 -31.32 -40.55 70.17
CA SER A 79 -31.24 -41.91 69.66
C SER A 79 -32.44 -42.38 68.82
N ALA A 80 -32.14 -43.31 67.91
CA ALA A 80 -33.00 -44.36 67.36
C ALA A 80 -33.86 -44.07 66.10
N LYS A 81 -34.20 -45.21 65.46
CA LYS A 81 -35.21 -45.43 64.39
C LYS A 81 -34.87 -44.93 62.99
N SER A 82 -34.09 -45.78 62.32
CA SER A 82 -34.34 -46.26 60.94
C SER A 82 -35.65 -45.81 60.27
N VAL A 83 -35.51 -45.16 59.11
CA VAL A 83 -36.59 -44.99 58.11
C VAL A 83 -36.15 -45.67 56.82
N VAL A 84 -37.11 -46.22 56.07
CA VAL A 84 -36.89 -47.07 54.89
C VAL A 84 -36.29 -46.27 53.73
N ALA A 85 -35.34 -46.87 53.01
CA ALA A 85 -34.78 -46.30 51.79
C ALA A 85 -35.77 -46.39 50.62
N THR A 86 -36.29 -45.26 50.17
CA THR A 86 -37.04 -45.14 48.91
C THR A 86 -36.08 -45.11 47.72
N ALA A 87 -36.05 -46.20 46.94
CA ALA A 87 -35.19 -46.32 45.76
C ALA A 87 -35.82 -45.59 44.55
N ASP A 88 -35.37 -44.35 44.30
CA ASP A 88 -35.89 -43.53 43.18
C ASP A 88 -34.85 -42.53 42.61
N GLN A 89 -33.55 -42.79 42.82
CA GLN A 89 -32.48 -41.85 42.48
C GLN A 89 -31.33 -42.50 41.70
N VAL A 90 -31.51 -42.62 40.38
CA VAL A 90 -30.37 -42.63 39.45
C VAL A 90 -29.77 -41.22 39.38
N LYS A 91 -28.43 -41.12 39.40
CA LYS A 91 -27.71 -39.85 39.30
C LYS A 91 -26.50 -39.97 38.39
N ILE A 92 -26.32 -38.99 37.51
CA ILE A 92 -25.06 -38.80 36.77
C ILE A 92 -24.19 -37.89 37.64
N LEU A 93 -23.11 -38.44 38.19
CA LEU A 93 -22.20 -37.75 39.13
C LEU A 93 -21.12 -36.96 38.39
N ALA A 94 -20.73 -37.42 37.20
CA ALA A 94 -19.85 -36.71 36.28
C ALA A 94 -20.21 -37.08 34.83
N PRO A 95 -20.01 -36.19 33.85
CA PRO A 95 -19.70 -34.75 34.01
C PRO A 95 -20.88 -33.98 34.62
N THR A 96 -20.57 -32.87 35.29
CA THR A 96 -21.58 -31.97 35.88
C THR A 96 -22.49 -31.34 34.81
N PRO A 97 -23.75 -31.01 35.13
CA PRO A 97 -24.65 -30.32 34.19
C PRO A 97 -24.05 -29.02 33.64
N ASN A 98 -24.27 -28.77 32.35
CA ASN A 98 -23.77 -27.61 31.60
C ASN A 98 -22.24 -27.46 31.55
N THR A 99 -21.48 -28.53 31.80
CA THR A 99 -20.01 -28.52 31.60
C THR A 99 -19.68 -28.35 30.11
N VAL A 100 -18.72 -27.49 29.80
CA VAL A 100 -18.15 -27.33 28.45
C VAL A 100 -16.80 -28.05 28.39
N LEU A 101 -16.67 -29.01 27.47
CA LEU A 101 -15.50 -29.88 27.30
C LEU A 101 -14.72 -29.53 26.02
N ASP A 102 -13.40 -29.60 26.12
CA ASP A 102 -12.45 -29.30 25.03
C ASP A 102 -12.21 -30.51 24.11
N THR A 103 -12.55 -31.72 24.56
CA THR A 103 -12.32 -33.00 23.86
C THR A 103 -13.62 -33.68 23.49
N SER A 104 -13.66 -34.33 22.31
CA SER A 104 -14.79 -35.12 21.80
C SER A 104 -15.01 -36.47 22.52
N ALA A 105 -14.57 -36.56 23.78
CA ALA A 105 -14.76 -37.72 24.63
C ALA A 105 -14.88 -37.29 26.10
N ALA A 106 -15.74 -37.97 26.87
CA ALA A 106 -15.95 -37.73 28.29
C ALA A 106 -15.73 -39.01 29.13
N THR A 107 -15.51 -38.79 30.43
CA THR A 107 -15.69 -39.83 31.45
C THR A 107 -17.06 -39.61 32.08
N ILE A 108 -17.94 -40.62 32.03
CA ILE A 108 -19.29 -40.55 32.58
C ILE A 108 -19.37 -41.46 33.80
N VAL A 109 -19.78 -40.91 34.94
CA VAL A 109 -19.97 -41.63 36.20
C VAL A 109 -21.45 -41.63 36.54
N VAL A 110 -22.07 -42.81 36.65
CA VAL A 110 -23.49 -42.98 36.98
C VAL A 110 -23.64 -43.80 38.25
N GLN A 111 -24.53 -43.37 39.13
CA GLN A 111 -24.90 -44.07 40.36
C GLN A 111 -26.37 -44.49 40.31
N TYR A 112 -26.65 -45.76 40.63
CA TYR A 112 -27.98 -46.38 40.50
C TYR A 112 -28.16 -47.57 41.47
N PRO A 113 -29.39 -48.06 41.72
CA PRO A 113 -29.63 -49.16 42.66
C PRO A 113 -29.04 -50.53 42.25
N ILE A 114 -28.58 -51.30 43.23
CA ILE A 114 -28.17 -52.71 43.06
C ILE A 114 -29.37 -53.53 42.53
N GLY A 115 -29.09 -54.49 41.64
CA GLY A 115 -30.10 -55.38 41.05
C GLY A 115 -30.85 -54.79 39.85
N SER A 116 -30.46 -53.62 39.35
CA SER A 116 -30.99 -53.02 38.11
C SER A 116 -29.93 -52.98 37.00
N GLN A 117 -30.37 -52.96 35.75
CA GLN A 117 -29.52 -52.71 34.56
C GLN A 117 -29.47 -51.22 34.24
N LEU A 118 -28.42 -50.77 33.53
CA LEU A 118 -28.25 -49.38 33.10
C LEU A 118 -28.12 -49.30 31.57
N ASP A 119 -29.01 -48.57 30.91
CA ASP A 119 -28.92 -48.16 29.51
C ASP A 119 -28.40 -46.71 29.46
N LEU A 120 -27.11 -46.55 29.11
CA LEU A 120 -26.46 -45.24 28.97
C LEU A 120 -26.45 -44.81 27.50
N ARG A 121 -26.91 -43.58 27.22
CA ARG A 121 -27.02 -43.03 25.86
C ARG A 121 -26.45 -41.63 25.74
N VAL A 122 -25.94 -41.31 24.55
CA VAL A 122 -25.62 -39.95 24.10
C VAL A 122 -26.56 -39.57 22.95
N GLY A 123 -27.44 -38.60 23.21
CA GLY A 123 -28.61 -38.33 22.37
C GLY A 123 -29.59 -39.50 22.45
N ASP A 124 -29.65 -40.29 21.39
CA ASP A 124 -30.45 -41.52 21.30
C ASP A 124 -29.60 -42.77 21.03
N VAL A 125 -28.30 -42.60 20.83
CA VAL A 125 -27.32 -43.66 20.55
C VAL A 125 -26.86 -44.29 21.87
N PRO A 126 -26.98 -45.63 22.05
CA PRO A 126 -26.43 -46.31 23.23
C PRO A 126 -24.90 -46.30 23.21
N VAL A 127 -24.31 -46.23 24.39
CA VAL A 127 -22.86 -46.33 24.58
C VAL A 127 -22.46 -47.81 24.68
N ASP A 128 -21.33 -48.20 24.09
CA ASP A 128 -20.84 -49.58 24.11
C ASP A 128 -20.27 -49.96 25.49
N ASP A 129 -20.81 -51.01 26.12
CA ASP A 129 -20.41 -51.53 27.44
C ASP A 129 -18.89 -51.76 27.58
N LYS A 130 -18.16 -51.96 26.47
CA LYS A 130 -16.69 -52.06 26.46
C LYS A 130 -15.99 -50.80 27.01
N LEU A 131 -16.69 -49.67 27.13
CA LEU A 131 -16.17 -48.42 27.70
C LEU A 131 -16.31 -48.35 29.24
N ILE A 132 -16.98 -49.33 29.88
CA ILE A 132 -17.02 -49.47 31.35
C ILE A 132 -15.62 -49.84 31.86
N GLY A 133 -14.95 -48.92 32.55
CA GLY A 133 -13.60 -49.16 33.10
C GLY A 133 -13.54 -49.34 34.62
N ARG A 134 -14.62 -49.02 35.35
CA ARG A 134 -14.72 -49.24 36.81
C ARG A 134 -16.18 -49.39 37.23
N THR A 135 -16.47 -50.38 38.06
CA THR A 135 -17.78 -50.56 38.71
C THR A 135 -17.53 -50.77 40.20
N GLU A 136 -18.21 -50.00 41.04
CA GLU A 136 -18.09 -50.06 42.50
C GLU A 136 -19.46 -50.33 43.12
N GLN A 137 -19.55 -51.34 43.97
CA GLN A 137 -20.78 -51.72 44.66
C GLN A 137 -20.68 -51.35 46.14
N ASN A 138 -21.71 -50.70 46.68
CA ASN A 138 -21.80 -50.32 48.09
C ASN A 138 -23.04 -50.97 48.72
N ASP A 139 -22.85 -52.20 49.23
CA ASP A 139 -23.92 -53.03 49.79
C ASP A 139 -24.61 -52.39 51.00
N ARG A 140 -23.92 -51.51 51.75
CA ARG A 140 -24.52 -50.77 52.87
C ARG A 140 -25.46 -49.64 52.41
N ALA A 141 -25.27 -49.12 51.21
CA ALA A 141 -26.08 -48.05 50.62
C ALA A 141 -27.10 -48.54 49.59
N GLY A 142 -27.01 -49.80 49.13
CA GLY A 142 -27.88 -50.36 48.10
C GLY A 142 -27.57 -49.84 46.68
N LEU A 143 -26.38 -49.26 46.45
CA LEU A 143 -26.03 -48.54 45.22
C LEU A 143 -24.80 -49.12 44.51
N ILE A 144 -24.84 -49.08 43.18
CA ILE A 144 -23.71 -49.27 42.27
C ILE A 144 -23.29 -47.90 41.75
N THR A 145 -21.99 -47.65 41.62
CA THR A 145 -21.41 -46.50 40.92
C THR A 145 -20.52 -47.01 39.79
N GLN A 146 -20.82 -46.62 38.56
CA GLN A 146 -20.20 -47.16 37.35
C GLN A 146 -19.59 -46.03 36.52
N THR A 147 -18.34 -46.23 36.09
CA THR A 147 -17.54 -45.24 35.35
C THR A 147 -17.20 -45.75 33.96
N TRP A 148 -17.63 -44.97 32.98
CA TRP A 148 -17.43 -45.18 31.56
C TRP A 148 -16.37 -44.19 31.06
N TYR A 149 -15.29 -44.66 30.44
CA TYR A 149 -14.19 -43.82 29.96
C TYR A 149 -14.20 -43.69 28.44
N GLY A 150 -13.81 -42.53 27.91
CA GLY A 150 -13.67 -42.32 26.47
C GLY A 150 -15.01 -42.29 25.71
N VAL A 151 -16.12 -41.99 26.39
CA VAL A 151 -17.45 -41.94 25.77
C VAL A 151 -17.49 -40.82 24.74
N ALA A 152 -17.62 -41.19 23.46
CA ALA A 152 -17.54 -40.27 22.34
C ALA A 152 -18.69 -39.26 22.34
N LEU A 153 -18.35 -37.99 22.10
CA LEU A 153 -19.26 -36.85 22.01
C LEU A 153 -19.17 -36.20 20.62
N LYS A 154 -20.27 -35.61 20.17
CA LYS A 154 -20.30 -34.77 18.96
C LYS A 154 -19.89 -33.34 19.32
N GLU A 155 -19.46 -32.54 18.35
CA GLU A 155 -19.30 -31.09 18.55
C GLU A 155 -20.67 -30.45 18.88
N GLY A 156 -20.68 -29.45 19.77
CA GLY A 156 -21.90 -28.80 20.25
C GLY A 156 -22.58 -29.52 21.44
N THR A 157 -23.90 -29.37 21.56
CA THR A 157 -24.68 -29.87 22.71
C THR A 157 -24.90 -31.38 22.64
N ASN A 158 -24.53 -32.09 23.71
CA ASN A 158 -24.74 -33.51 23.90
C ASN A 158 -25.66 -33.74 25.12
N ILE A 159 -26.68 -34.58 24.95
CA ILE A 159 -27.60 -34.96 26.03
C ILE A 159 -27.25 -36.38 26.46
N ILE A 160 -26.73 -36.55 27.67
CA ILE A 160 -26.49 -37.88 28.25
C ILE A 160 -27.76 -38.31 28.97
N LYS A 161 -28.29 -39.48 28.61
CA LYS A 161 -29.45 -40.12 29.25
C LYS A 161 -28.99 -41.40 29.92
N ALA A 162 -29.29 -41.57 31.20
CA ALA A 162 -28.98 -42.77 31.98
C ALA A 162 -30.29 -43.40 32.46
N ASN A 163 -30.73 -44.47 31.79
CA ASN A 163 -31.98 -45.17 32.05
C ASN A 163 -31.71 -46.39 32.94
N VAL A 164 -32.35 -46.46 34.10
CA VAL A 164 -32.31 -47.66 34.95
C VAL A 164 -33.47 -48.57 34.57
N ILE A 165 -33.14 -49.79 34.15
CA ILE A 165 -34.08 -50.81 33.70
C ILE A 165 -34.16 -51.93 34.74
N SER A 166 -35.36 -52.32 35.13
CA SER A 166 -35.60 -53.50 35.97
C SER A 166 -36.84 -54.24 35.46
N ASN A 167 -36.79 -55.58 35.46
CA ASN A 167 -37.83 -56.46 34.91
C ASN A 167 -38.34 -56.04 33.51
N GLY A 168 -37.43 -55.57 32.64
CA GLY A 168 -37.74 -55.14 31.28
C GLY A 168 -38.42 -53.78 31.14
N LYS A 169 -38.57 -53.00 32.22
CA LYS A 169 -39.20 -51.68 32.23
C LYS A 169 -38.23 -50.61 32.76
N THR A 170 -38.20 -49.44 32.15
CA THR A 170 -37.46 -48.29 32.68
C THR A 170 -38.14 -47.80 33.96
N MET A 171 -37.38 -47.81 35.06
CA MET A 171 -37.85 -47.41 36.39
C MET A 171 -37.58 -45.94 36.67
N ALA A 172 -36.38 -45.46 36.32
CA ALA A 172 -35.98 -44.06 36.49
C ALA A 172 -34.97 -43.64 35.41
N THR A 173 -34.95 -42.35 35.08
CA THR A 173 -34.02 -41.77 34.08
C THR A 173 -33.36 -40.52 34.64
N ALA A 174 -32.03 -40.48 34.65
CA ALA A 174 -31.28 -39.24 34.82
C ALA A 174 -30.90 -38.67 33.46
N ILE A 175 -30.95 -37.34 33.33
CA ILE A 175 -30.50 -36.61 32.14
C ILE A 175 -29.50 -35.55 32.58
N THR A 176 -28.37 -35.45 31.90
CA THR A 176 -27.48 -34.29 32.00
C THR A 176 -27.16 -33.77 30.60
N THR A 177 -27.09 -32.45 30.45
CA THR A 177 -26.70 -31.80 29.20
C THR A 177 -25.30 -31.25 29.37
N ILE A 178 -24.43 -31.50 28.39
CA ILE A 178 -23.08 -30.95 28.32
C ILE A 178 -22.83 -30.38 26.93
N GLN A 179 -21.77 -29.61 26.77
CA GLN A 179 -21.34 -29.08 25.47
C GLN A 179 -19.89 -29.49 25.19
N THR A 180 -19.60 -29.83 23.95
CA THR A 180 -18.25 -30.06 23.43
C THR A 180 -17.91 -28.88 22.53
N ARG A 181 -16.76 -28.21 22.73
CA ARG A 181 -16.38 -27.04 21.93
C ARG A 181 -16.31 -27.38 20.45
N GLY A 182 -17.04 -26.62 19.63
CA GLY A 182 -17.05 -26.80 18.18
C GLY A 182 -15.80 -26.28 17.48
N ALA A 183 -15.77 -26.44 16.16
CA ALA A 183 -14.91 -25.66 15.28
C ALA A 183 -15.19 -24.15 15.42
N ILE A 184 -14.21 -23.32 15.03
CA ILE A 184 -14.34 -21.86 15.04
C ILE A 184 -15.42 -21.46 14.03
N ALA A 185 -16.43 -20.71 14.50
CA ALA A 185 -17.57 -20.26 13.70
C ALA A 185 -17.77 -18.72 13.75
N ARG A 186 -17.16 -18.02 14.72
CA ARG A 186 -17.17 -16.55 14.78
C ARG A 186 -15.88 -16.01 15.41
N ILE A 187 -15.40 -14.86 14.93
CA ILE A 187 -14.43 -14.00 15.61
C ILE A 187 -15.21 -12.92 16.38
N GLN A 188 -14.81 -12.60 17.61
CA GLN A 188 -15.28 -11.42 18.33
C GLN A 188 -14.07 -10.57 18.70
N ILE A 189 -14.11 -9.27 18.38
CA ILE A 189 -13.04 -8.30 18.71
C ILE A 189 -13.61 -7.07 19.42
N GLU A 190 -12.94 -6.65 20.48
CA GLU A 190 -13.33 -5.52 21.33
C GLU A 190 -12.09 -4.71 21.71
N PRO A 191 -12.09 -3.37 21.59
CA PRO A 191 -10.99 -2.54 22.03
C PRO A 191 -11.06 -2.29 23.54
N SER A 192 -9.90 -2.21 24.20
CA SER A 192 -9.80 -1.84 25.62
C SER A 192 -10.35 -0.44 25.94
N ALA A 193 -10.43 0.43 24.93
CA ALA A 193 -11.11 1.72 24.99
C ALA A 193 -11.69 2.06 23.61
N THR A 194 -12.96 2.49 23.56
CA THR A 194 -13.62 2.92 22.31
C THR A 194 -13.26 4.34 21.89
N ARG A 195 -12.56 5.09 22.75
CA ARG A 195 -12.03 6.44 22.51
C ARG A 195 -10.63 6.57 23.10
N VAL A 196 -9.72 7.21 22.37
CA VAL A 196 -8.37 7.59 22.85
C VAL A 196 -7.89 8.87 22.16
N PRO A 197 -7.06 9.71 22.80
CA PRO A 197 -6.54 10.93 22.17
C PRO A 197 -5.63 10.63 20.97
N ALA A 198 -5.75 11.43 19.91
CA ALA A 198 -4.81 11.47 18.78
C ALA A 198 -3.48 12.13 19.18
N ASP A 199 -2.63 11.40 19.91
CA ASP A 199 -1.38 11.92 20.51
C ASP A 199 -0.09 11.29 19.94
N GLY A 200 -0.21 10.35 19.01
CA GLY A 200 0.91 9.60 18.43
C GLY A 200 1.54 8.56 19.37
N LYS A 201 0.95 8.28 20.54
CA LYS A 201 1.60 7.58 21.67
C LYS A 201 0.70 6.62 22.45
N THR A 202 -0.57 6.97 22.65
CA THR A 202 -1.52 6.17 23.42
C THR A 202 -1.79 4.84 22.72
N LEU A 203 -1.75 3.75 23.48
CA LEU A 203 -1.96 2.39 22.98
C LEU A 203 -3.39 1.91 23.32
N VAL A 204 -4.04 1.27 22.34
CA VAL A 204 -5.30 0.54 22.53
C VAL A 204 -5.05 -0.94 22.32
N THR A 205 -5.32 -1.76 23.32
CA THR A 205 -5.30 -3.21 23.18
C THR A 205 -6.60 -3.66 22.52
N ILE A 206 -6.53 -4.11 21.28
CA ILE A 206 -7.60 -4.86 20.63
C ILE A 206 -7.56 -6.28 21.19
N GLN A 207 -8.62 -6.70 21.87
CA GLN A 207 -8.77 -8.05 22.44
C GLN A 207 -9.67 -8.89 21.54
N GLY A 208 -9.27 -10.15 21.30
CA GLY A 208 -9.92 -11.04 20.38
C GLY A 208 -10.26 -12.40 20.98
N GLN A 209 -11.41 -12.96 20.59
CA GLN A 209 -11.88 -14.27 21.01
C GLN A 209 -12.40 -15.06 19.80
N LEU A 210 -11.99 -16.33 19.72
CA LEU A 210 -12.51 -17.29 18.74
C LEU A 210 -13.63 -18.11 19.38
N LEU A 211 -14.80 -18.11 18.75
CA LEU A 211 -16.02 -18.71 19.26
C LEU A 211 -16.52 -19.82 18.34
N ASP A 212 -17.19 -20.82 18.91
CA ASP A 212 -17.92 -21.86 18.19
C ASP A 212 -19.37 -21.45 17.87
N ALA A 213 -20.10 -22.34 17.20
CA ALA A 213 -21.49 -22.10 16.78
C ALA A 213 -22.49 -21.98 17.94
N GLN A 214 -22.07 -22.26 19.18
CA GLN A 214 -22.86 -22.11 20.41
C GLN A 214 -22.48 -20.83 21.19
N ASN A 215 -21.56 -20.01 20.67
CA ASN A 215 -20.91 -18.87 21.33
C ASN A 215 -19.95 -19.25 22.48
N ASN A 216 -19.58 -20.52 22.64
CA ASN A 216 -18.48 -20.85 23.53
C ASN A 216 -17.16 -20.43 22.89
N ARG A 217 -16.19 -20.01 23.70
CA ARG A 217 -14.79 -19.99 23.30
C ARG A 217 -14.39 -21.36 22.71
N SER A 218 -13.75 -21.38 21.54
CA SER A 218 -13.39 -22.63 20.85
C SER A 218 -12.18 -23.35 21.47
N ASN A 219 -11.36 -22.64 22.25
CA ASN A 219 -10.03 -23.05 22.73
C ASN A 219 -9.02 -23.47 21.64
N ARG A 220 -9.34 -23.33 20.34
CA ARG A 220 -8.42 -23.66 19.24
C ARG A 220 -7.45 -22.51 18.98
N ASP A 221 -6.18 -22.85 18.76
CA ASP A 221 -5.15 -21.93 18.28
C ASP A 221 -5.36 -21.62 16.78
N GLY A 222 -4.84 -20.48 16.32
CA GLY A 222 -4.88 -20.08 14.91
C GLY A 222 -4.12 -18.78 14.64
N MET A 223 -3.89 -18.44 13.38
CA MET A 223 -3.33 -17.13 12.99
C MET A 223 -4.47 -16.19 12.59
N ILE A 224 -4.42 -14.96 13.09
CA ILE A 224 -5.40 -13.90 12.81
C ILE A 224 -4.68 -12.75 12.11
N THR A 225 -5.17 -12.36 10.93
CA THR A 225 -4.70 -11.16 10.25
C THR A 225 -5.52 -9.97 10.73
N LEU A 226 -4.86 -8.91 11.18
CA LEU A 226 -5.47 -7.64 11.56
C LEU A 226 -5.16 -6.56 10.52
N ALA A 227 -6.17 -5.74 10.21
CA ALA A 227 -6.04 -4.55 9.38
C ALA A 227 -6.70 -3.35 10.05
N SER A 228 -6.20 -2.15 9.79
CA SER A 228 -6.70 -0.89 10.33
C SER A 228 -6.58 0.22 9.28
N ASN A 229 -7.52 1.18 9.27
CA ASN A 229 -7.43 2.40 8.46
C ASN A 229 -6.75 3.59 9.20
N GLY A 230 -6.15 3.35 10.36
CA GLY A 230 -5.40 4.35 11.11
C GLY A 230 -4.67 3.79 12.34
N GLY A 231 -3.61 4.49 12.77
CA GLY A 231 -2.71 4.04 13.82
C GLY A 231 -1.62 3.08 13.32
N GLU A 232 -0.70 2.71 14.20
CA GLU A 232 0.46 1.86 13.93
C GLU A 232 0.46 0.68 14.91
N TRP A 233 0.49 -0.57 14.43
CA TRP A 233 0.60 -1.74 15.31
C TRP A 233 1.99 -1.77 15.95
N VAL A 234 2.07 -1.90 17.28
CA VAL A 234 3.35 -1.91 18.03
C VAL A 234 3.69 -3.24 18.67
N THR A 235 2.73 -4.16 18.77
CA THR A 235 3.02 -5.56 19.12
C THR A 235 3.91 -6.19 18.04
N LYS A 236 4.83 -7.08 18.41
CA LYS A 236 5.61 -7.82 17.41
C LYS A 236 4.68 -8.70 16.58
N ASP A 237 4.73 -8.53 15.26
CA ASP A 237 4.02 -9.38 14.31
C ASP A 237 4.46 -10.86 14.46
N ALA A 238 3.48 -11.76 14.55
CA ALA A 238 3.69 -13.19 14.76
C ALA A 238 4.21 -13.93 13.52
N SER A 239 4.05 -13.36 12.32
CA SER A 239 4.54 -13.89 11.04
C SER A 239 4.69 -12.74 10.02
N PRO A 240 5.70 -11.85 10.17
CA PRO A 240 5.84 -10.61 9.38
C PRO A 240 5.97 -10.83 7.86
N ASP A 241 6.26 -12.06 7.46
CA ASP A 241 6.40 -12.48 6.07
C ASP A 241 5.03 -12.56 5.35
N GLN A 242 3.94 -12.78 6.08
CA GLN A 242 2.58 -12.90 5.53
C GLN A 242 1.88 -11.53 5.40
N PRO A 243 1.13 -11.25 4.31
CA PRO A 243 0.48 -9.94 4.10
C PRO A 243 -0.54 -9.55 5.18
N GLY A 244 -0.38 -8.34 5.74
CA GLY A 244 -1.18 -7.82 6.85
C GLY A 244 -0.56 -8.12 8.21
N PHE A 245 -1.07 -7.52 9.29
CA PHE A 245 -0.47 -7.67 10.62
C PHE A 245 -0.92 -8.98 11.29
N GLN A 246 -0.01 -9.93 11.54
CA GLN A 246 -0.38 -11.26 12.03
C GLN A 246 -0.28 -11.38 13.55
N VAL A 247 -1.28 -12.03 14.16
CA VAL A 247 -1.34 -12.31 15.58
C VAL A 247 -1.75 -13.76 15.81
N LYS A 248 -0.96 -14.49 16.61
CA LYS A 248 -1.33 -15.85 17.02
C LYS A 248 -2.44 -15.78 18.08
N ALA A 249 -3.54 -16.47 17.84
CA ALA A 249 -4.50 -16.82 18.87
C ALA A 249 -4.05 -18.08 19.62
N GLU A 250 -4.04 -18.01 20.95
CA GLU A 250 -3.70 -19.11 21.86
C GLU A 250 -4.91 -19.42 22.77
N ASN A 251 -5.29 -20.68 22.88
CA ASN A 251 -6.53 -21.09 23.58
C ASN A 251 -7.76 -20.28 23.12
N GLY A 252 -7.84 -19.95 21.82
CA GLY A 252 -8.88 -19.11 21.23
C GLY A 252 -8.89 -17.65 21.71
N ARG A 253 -7.78 -17.10 22.20
CA ARG A 253 -7.62 -15.70 22.65
C ARG A 253 -6.47 -15.04 21.89
N PHE A 254 -6.63 -13.79 21.48
CA PHE A 254 -5.53 -12.98 20.94
C PHE A 254 -5.62 -11.54 21.45
N ASN A 255 -4.50 -10.81 21.40
CA ASN A 255 -4.42 -9.40 21.73
C ASN A 255 -3.38 -8.69 20.84
N ALA A 256 -3.64 -7.44 20.50
CA ALA A 256 -2.72 -6.60 19.72
C ALA A 256 -2.83 -5.14 20.16
N GLU A 257 -1.71 -4.43 20.19
CA GLU A 257 -1.64 -3.03 20.58
C GLU A 257 -1.55 -2.13 19.35
N LEU A 258 -2.59 -1.32 19.16
CA LEU A 258 -2.67 -0.28 18.15
C LEU A 258 -2.33 1.06 18.78
N LYS A 259 -1.26 1.71 18.31
CA LYS A 259 -0.88 3.06 18.73
C LYS A 259 -1.70 4.11 17.97
N ALA A 260 -2.24 5.07 18.71
CA ALA A 260 -2.97 6.21 18.14
C ALA A 260 -2.10 7.04 17.19
N GLY A 261 -2.74 7.62 16.16
CA GLY A 261 -2.10 8.57 15.25
C GLY A 261 -2.06 10.00 15.84
N LEU A 262 -1.59 10.96 15.04
CA LEU A 262 -1.71 12.41 15.33
C LEU A 262 -3.01 13.03 14.76
N GLU A 263 -3.66 12.33 13.84
CA GLU A 263 -4.93 12.73 13.22
C GLU A 263 -6.12 12.18 14.02
N ALA A 264 -7.06 13.06 14.38
CA ALA A 264 -8.31 12.69 15.02
C ALA A 264 -9.31 12.16 13.97
N LYS A 265 -9.73 10.91 14.09
CA LYS A 265 -10.71 10.24 13.19
C LYS A 265 -11.27 8.95 13.77
N THR A 266 -12.36 8.45 13.20
CA THR A 266 -12.86 7.09 13.52
C THR A 266 -12.02 6.05 12.78
N VAL A 267 -11.36 5.19 13.55
CA VAL A 267 -10.57 4.06 13.04
C VAL A 267 -11.42 2.78 13.09
N ASN A 268 -11.45 2.06 11.97
CA ASN A 268 -12.05 0.75 11.83
C ASN A 268 -10.93 -0.30 11.89
N VAL A 269 -11.06 -1.27 12.78
CA VAL A 269 -10.18 -2.44 12.88
C VAL A 269 -10.93 -3.66 12.37
N LYS A 270 -10.33 -4.38 11.41
CA LYS A 270 -10.79 -5.68 10.91
C LYS A 270 -9.89 -6.78 11.48
N ALA A 271 -10.49 -7.88 11.92
CA ALA A 271 -9.82 -9.14 12.17
C ALA A 271 -10.35 -10.22 11.23
N GLN A 272 -9.46 -11.04 10.68
CA GLN A 272 -9.80 -12.08 9.71
C GLN A 272 -9.04 -13.39 10.00
N THR A 273 -9.72 -14.53 9.88
CA THR A 273 -9.07 -15.85 9.82
C THR A 273 -9.93 -16.81 9.00
N LEU A 274 -9.30 -17.53 8.06
CA LEU A 274 -10.02 -18.32 7.05
C LEU A 274 -11.08 -17.44 6.32
N GLU A 275 -12.33 -17.90 6.27
CA GLU A 275 -13.48 -17.19 5.71
C GLU A 275 -14.24 -16.32 6.75
N LEU A 276 -13.74 -16.22 7.98
CA LEU A 276 -14.38 -15.48 9.06
C LEU A 276 -13.79 -14.08 9.20
N GLU A 277 -14.66 -13.09 9.39
CA GLU A 277 -14.30 -11.69 9.61
C GLU A 277 -15.04 -11.12 10.84
N ALA A 278 -14.41 -10.15 11.50
CA ALA A 278 -15.05 -9.31 12.50
C ALA A 278 -14.49 -7.88 12.44
N PHE A 279 -15.32 -6.91 12.85
CA PHE A 279 -15.01 -5.49 12.79
C PHE A 279 -15.28 -4.82 14.13
N THR A 280 -14.45 -3.84 14.49
CA THR A 280 -14.69 -2.94 15.63
C THR A 280 -14.16 -1.54 15.33
N GLN A 281 -14.54 -0.56 16.15
CA GLN A 281 -14.19 0.85 15.95
C GLN A 281 -13.53 1.46 17.19
N VAL A 282 -12.56 2.34 16.95
CA VAL A 282 -11.89 3.17 17.94
C VAL A 282 -11.91 4.61 17.44
N LEU A 283 -12.47 5.53 18.23
CA LEU A 283 -12.40 6.95 17.91
C LEU A 283 -11.07 7.52 18.41
N PHE A 284 -10.21 7.96 17.50
CA PHE A 284 -9.09 8.83 17.85
C PHE A 284 -9.67 10.24 18.02
N GLU A 285 -9.83 10.67 19.27
CA GLU A 285 -10.43 11.96 19.63
C GLU A 285 -9.40 13.09 19.63
N THR A 286 -9.86 14.33 19.45
CA THR A 286 -9.00 15.51 19.32
C THR A 286 -8.20 15.71 20.60
N ASN A 287 -6.88 15.55 20.49
CA ASN A 287 -5.94 15.70 21.59
C ASN A 287 -5.80 17.19 21.99
N LEU A 288 -6.55 17.61 23.01
CA LEU A 288 -6.52 18.96 23.59
C LEU A 288 -5.24 19.23 24.41
N ARG A 289 -4.10 19.09 23.71
CA ARG A 289 -2.74 19.19 24.24
C ARG A 289 -2.43 20.54 24.90
N PRO A 290 -1.47 20.58 25.85
CA PRO A 290 -0.87 21.83 26.31
C PRO A 290 -0.36 22.65 25.13
N SER A 291 -0.57 23.97 25.18
CA SER A 291 -0.16 24.88 24.12
C SER A 291 1.36 24.87 23.89
N ILE A 292 1.75 24.92 22.63
CA ILE A 292 3.11 25.13 22.15
C ILE A 292 3.08 26.32 21.19
N ALA A 293 4.03 27.23 21.33
CA ALA A 293 4.38 28.21 20.31
C ALA A 293 5.89 28.14 20.10
N THR A 294 6.33 28.07 18.85
CA THR A 294 7.73 28.06 18.47
C THR A 294 7.92 28.84 17.18
N GLY A 295 8.97 29.63 17.08
CA GLY A 295 9.26 30.39 15.88
C GLY A 295 10.48 31.27 15.99
N VAL A 296 10.75 32.00 14.92
CA VAL A 296 11.79 33.02 14.84
C VAL A 296 11.23 34.25 14.14
N ILE A 297 11.61 35.43 14.63
CA ILE A 297 11.49 36.70 13.92
C ILE A 297 12.91 37.23 13.78
N ASN A 298 13.38 37.51 12.57
CA ASN A 298 14.65 38.22 12.36
C ASN A 298 14.37 39.57 11.71
N VAL A 299 15.04 40.61 12.20
CA VAL A 299 15.13 41.91 11.53
C VAL A 299 16.59 42.18 11.24
N ARG A 300 16.91 42.60 10.01
CA ARG A 300 18.27 42.89 9.55
C ARG A 300 18.29 44.27 8.91
N LEU A 301 19.19 45.14 9.36
CA LEU A 301 19.49 46.41 8.71
C LEU A 301 20.93 46.34 8.18
N GLY A 302 21.10 46.38 6.86
CA GLY A 302 22.41 46.26 6.23
C GLY A 302 22.41 46.76 4.80
N ARG A 303 23.52 46.59 4.08
CA ARG A 303 23.52 46.79 2.63
C ARG A 303 22.85 45.60 1.96
N ARG A 304 22.09 45.83 0.87
CA ARG A 304 21.37 44.76 0.15
C ARG A 304 22.32 43.66 -0.28
N GLY A 305 23.32 44.02 -1.09
CA GLY A 305 24.35 43.12 -1.61
C GLY A 305 25.28 42.45 -0.60
N THR A 306 25.04 42.59 0.70
CA THR A 306 25.81 41.99 1.77
C THR A 306 24.92 41.14 2.69
N ASP A 307 23.80 40.63 2.19
CA ASP A 307 23.05 39.58 2.88
C ASP A 307 23.71 38.22 2.62
N PHE A 308 24.62 37.85 3.52
CA PHE A 308 25.38 36.60 3.43
C PHE A 308 24.50 35.35 3.64
N PHE A 309 23.40 35.48 4.40
CA PHE A 309 22.52 34.38 4.76
C PHE A 309 21.28 34.26 3.83
N GLY A 310 20.97 35.32 3.08
CA GLY A 310 20.03 35.32 1.96
C GLY A 310 20.52 34.51 0.75
N SER A 311 19.74 34.54 -0.34
CA SER A 311 20.05 33.71 -1.52
C SER A 311 21.18 34.30 -2.36
N LEU A 312 21.82 33.48 -3.21
CA LEU A 312 22.98 33.89 -4.02
C LEU A 312 22.75 35.19 -4.79
N LYS A 313 21.57 35.39 -5.39
CA LYS A 313 21.20 36.63 -6.13
C LYS A 313 21.11 37.91 -5.29
N ASP A 314 20.92 37.78 -3.97
CA ASP A 314 20.72 38.90 -3.05
C ASP A 314 22.07 39.43 -2.51
N PHE A 315 23.10 38.59 -2.57
CA PHE A 315 24.49 38.88 -2.22
C PHE A 315 25.29 39.19 -3.49
N VAL A 316 26.01 40.32 -3.54
CA VAL A 316 26.62 40.83 -4.78
C VAL A 316 25.58 40.86 -5.95
N PRO A 317 24.58 41.74 -5.93
CA PRO A 317 23.41 41.67 -6.79
C PRO A 317 23.78 41.88 -8.28
N PRO A 318 23.07 41.24 -9.23
CA PRO A 318 23.30 41.43 -10.67
C PRO A 318 23.12 42.88 -11.15
N ASP A 319 22.22 43.64 -10.53
CA ASP A 319 21.95 45.05 -10.86
C ASP A 319 22.89 46.06 -10.18
N GLY A 320 23.89 45.59 -9.41
CA GLY A 320 24.83 46.43 -8.67
C GLY A 320 24.23 47.23 -7.51
N ASN A 321 22.94 47.07 -7.19
CA ASN A 321 22.27 47.88 -6.17
C ASN A 321 22.68 47.45 -4.74
N ASN A 322 23.69 48.15 -4.22
CA ASN A 322 24.28 47.98 -2.90
C ASN A 322 23.84 49.07 -1.90
N GLY A 323 22.58 49.54 -2.02
CA GLY A 323 21.94 50.47 -1.07
C GLY A 323 21.68 49.84 0.31
N TRP A 324 21.26 50.65 1.27
CA TRP A 324 20.79 50.17 2.58
C TRP A 324 19.37 49.61 2.48
N GLN A 325 19.11 48.51 3.20
CA GLN A 325 17.85 47.80 3.22
C GLN A 325 17.53 47.33 4.65
N LEU A 326 16.24 47.40 5.01
CA LEU A 326 15.70 46.84 6.24
C LEU A 326 14.86 45.62 5.87
N ASP A 327 15.36 44.44 6.19
CA ASP A 327 14.70 43.16 6.01
C ASP A 327 14.03 42.73 7.32
N ALA A 328 12.85 42.14 7.25
CA ALA A 328 12.17 41.57 8.41
C ALA A 328 11.43 40.29 8.01
N ASN A 329 11.76 39.17 8.65
CA ASN A 329 11.08 37.90 8.46
C ASN A 329 10.55 37.29 9.75
N ALA A 330 9.51 36.47 9.62
CA ALA A 330 8.86 35.76 10.71
C ALA A 330 8.42 34.37 10.23
N ALA A 331 8.80 33.33 10.98
CA ALA A 331 8.31 31.97 10.81
C ALA A 331 7.84 31.44 12.16
N VAL A 332 6.55 31.14 12.29
CA VAL A 332 5.90 30.79 13.56
C VAL A 332 4.99 29.57 13.38
N PHE A 333 5.05 28.63 14.31
CA PHE A 333 4.11 27.52 14.47
C PHE A 333 3.52 27.56 15.88
N ALA A 334 2.20 27.35 15.98
CA ALA A 334 1.49 27.29 17.25
C ALA A 334 0.41 26.20 17.24
N THR A 335 0.28 25.45 18.33
CA THR A 335 -0.79 24.45 18.50
C THR A 335 -1.18 24.33 19.96
N GLY A 336 -2.47 24.14 20.27
CA GLY A 336 -2.97 24.04 21.64
C GLY A 336 -4.47 24.28 21.77
N LYS A 337 -5.03 23.94 22.94
CA LYS A 337 -6.47 24.09 23.17
C LYS A 337 -6.93 25.55 23.30
N ILE A 338 -8.09 25.85 22.71
CA ILE A 338 -8.86 27.09 22.86
C ILE A 338 -10.31 26.67 23.21
N GLY A 339 -10.61 26.64 24.52
CA GLY A 339 -11.84 26.01 25.01
C GLY A 339 -11.87 24.51 24.69
N ASP A 340 -12.95 24.06 24.06
CA ASP A 340 -13.16 22.67 23.61
C ASP A 340 -12.45 22.33 22.28
N TRP A 341 -11.80 23.30 21.62
CA TRP A 341 -11.18 23.13 20.31
C TRP A 341 -9.65 23.00 20.43
N LEU A 342 -9.03 22.18 19.58
CA LEU A 342 -7.60 22.26 19.29
C LEU A 342 -7.39 23.26 18.15
N PHE A 343 -6.58 24.29 18.40
CA PHE A 343 -6.01 25.12 17.36
C PHE A 343 -4.67 24.56 16.91
N THR A 344 -4.41 24.62 15.60
CA THR A 344 -3.09 24.46 15.00
C THR A 344 -2.94 25.51 13.90
N GLY A 345 -1.85 26.26 13.90
CA GLY A 345 -1.58 27.29 12.90
C GLY A 345 -0.09 27.46 12.63
N ALA A 346 0.22 27.86 11.41
CA ALA A 346 1.58 28.18 10.97
C ALA A 346 1.57 29.42 10.07
N TYR A 347 2.66 30.17 10.10
CA TYR A 347 2.88 31.33 9.26
C TYR A 347 4.36 31.45 8.88
N ASN A 348 4.64 31.90 7.66
CA ASN A 348 5.96 32.25 7.18
C ASN A 348 5.87 33.48 6.26
N SER A 349 6.65 34.53 6.52
CA SER A 349 6.65 35.76 5.70
C SER A 349 7.28 35.59 4.32
N ASP A 350 8.27 34.71 4.19
CA ASP A 350 9.23 34.72 3.08
C ASP A 350 8.86 33.73 1.97
N ARG A 351 8.07 32.71 2.33
CA ARG A 351 7.68 31.62 1.42
C ARG A 351 6.40 30.89 1.89
N PRO A 352 5.68 30.26 0.96
CA PRO A 352 4.69 29.24 1.28
C PRO A 352 5.20 28.16 2.21
N LEU A 353 4.33 27.63 3.06
CA LEU A 353 4.66 26.60 4.05
C LEU A 353 5.06 25.26 3.41
N ASN A 354 4.59 25.01 2.19
CA ASN A 354 4.95 23.86 1.37
C ASN A 354 6.06 24.11 0.34
N LYS A 355 6.63 25.32 0.27
CA LYS A 355 7.65 25.63 -0.75
C LYS A 355 8.85 24.69 -0.64
N THR A 356 9.21 24.06 -1.75
CA THR A 356 10.34 23.15 -1.82
C THR A 356 11.67 23.91 -1.86
N CYS A 357 12.76 23.22 -1.51
CA CYS A 357 14.12 23.72 -1.69
C CYS A 357 14.55 23.82 -3.16
N GLU A 358 13.81 23.20 -4.08
CA GLU A 358 13.97 23.34 -5.53
C GLU A 358 13.20 24.59 -6.05
N GLY A 359 12.28 25.13 -5.24
CA GLY A 359 11.60 26.41 -5.46
C GLY A 359 10.14 26.29 -5.87
N THR A 360 9.68 25.08 -6.20
CA THR A 360 8.26 24.74 -6.46
C THR A 360 7.41 24.87 -5.20
N VAL A 361 6.08 24.87 -5.37
CA VAL A 361 5.11 24.90 -4.27
C VAL A 361 4.07 23.82 -4.55
N ARG A 362 3.84 22.92 -3.58
CA ARG A 362 3.11 21.67 -3.80
C ARG A 362 1.92 21.48 -2.87
N LEU A 363 0.82 20.92 -3.38
CA LEU A 363 -0.29 20.47 -2.52
C LEU A 363 0.22 19.34 -1.62
N PHE A 364 -0.14 19.39 -0.33
CA PHE A 364 0.32 18.44 0.68
C PHE A 364 1.83 18.22 0.68
N ARG A 365 2.56 19.13 1.35
CA ARG A 365 3.94 18.84 1.74
C ARG A 365 3.99 17.49 2.47
N GLN A 366 4.59 16.52 1.80
CA GLN A 366 5.27 15.38 2.39
C GLN A 366 6.77 15.69 2.47
N ASP A 367 7.55 14.78 3.05
CA ASP A 367 9.01 14.82 2.99
C ASP A 367 9.49 15.01 1.53
N GLN A 368 10.33 16.01 1.32
CA GLN A 368 10.92 16.36 0.02
C GLN A 368 12.23 15.58 -0.17
N PHE A 369 12.57 15.26 -1.43
CA PHE A 369 13.91 14.77 -1.75
C PHE A 369 14.99 15.78 -1.33
N CYS A 370 14.70 17.08 -1.40
CA CYS A 370 15.62 18.14 -0.97
C CYS A 370 15.54 18.48 0.54
N GLU A 371 14.60 17.90 1.29
CA GLU A 371 14.64 17.86 2.76
C GLU A 371 15.52 16.69 3.20
N ASN A 372 15.32 15.52 2.59
CA ASN A 372 16.21 14.37 2.64
C ASN A 372 17.45 14.54 1.72
N GLN A 373 18.15 15.68 1.85
CA GLN A 373 19.37 16.01 1.08
C GLN A 373 20.43 14.90 1.09
N TYR A 374 20.46 14.10 2.16
CA TYR A 374 21.32 12.95 2.31
C TYR A 374 20.47 11.67 2.31
N PRO A 375 20.87 10.59 1.60
CA PRO A 375 20.08 9.36 1.56
C PRO A 375 19.93 8.65 2.92
N VAL A 376 20.70 9.04 3.93
CA VAL A 376 20.63 8.53 5.31
C VAL A 376 21.16 9.59 6.28
N TYR A 377 20.58 9.67 7.48
CA TYR A 377 20.93 10.64 8.54
C TYR A 377 21.54 10.02 9.81
N GLY A 378 21.52 8.69 9.93
CA GLY A 378 22.18 7.94 11.01
C GLY A 378 21.34 7.69 12.27
N ASP A 379 20.26 8.44 12.46
CA ASP A 379 19.24 8.16 13.46
C ASP A 379 18.04 7.38 12.87
N SER A 380 16.92 7.34 13.61
CA SER A 380 15.66 6.76 13.17
C SER A 380 14.49 7.68 13.51
N SER A 381 14.72 8.99 13.42
CA SER A 381 13.72 10.03 13.64
C SER A 381 12.65 9.97 12.55
N LYS A 382 11.36 10.09 12.93
CA LYS A 382 10.25 10.35 11.99
C LYS A 382 9.87 11.83 12.02
N SER A 383 9.49 12.38 10.86
CA SER A 383 8.93 13.73 10.71
C SER A 383 7.44 13.63 10.39
N ASP A 384 6.64 14.58 10.87
CA ASP A 384 5.19 14.66 10.62
C ASP A 384 4.80 16.11 10.30
N ILE A 385 3.92 16.31 9.31
CA ILE A 385 3.60 17.63 8.76
C ILE A 385 2.18 18.04 9.20
N LEU A 386 2.14 18.96 10.16
CA LEU A 386 0.92 19.37 10.87
C LEU A 386 0.23 20.62 10.27
N ALA A 387 0.80 21.19 9.21
CA ALA A 387 0.36 22.46 8.63
C ALA A 387 0.61 22.55 7.10
N PRO A 388 0.10 21.59 6.28
CA PRO A 388 0.27 21.63 4.83
C PRO A 388 -0.53 22.79 4.20
N SER A 389 0.18 23.67 3.50
CA SER A 389 -0.39 24.83 2.81
C SER A 389 0.50 25.31 1.66
N ILE A 390 -0.05 25.46 0.46
CA ILE A 390 0.58 26.21 -0.65
C ILE A 390 0.59 27.74 -0.44
N ASP A 391 -0.05 28.23 0.62
CA ASP A 391 0.02 29.61 1.08
C ASP A 391 1.13 29.81 2.13
N ASN A 392 1.43 31.08 2.40
CA ASN A 392 2.28 31.53 3.52
C ASN A 392 1.66 31.26 4.92
N VAL A 393 0.42 30.76 4.99
CA VAL A 393 -0.35 30.57 6.22
C VAL A 393 -1.11 29.24 6.22
N TYR A 394 -1.24 28.63 7.40
CA TYR A 394 -2.12 27.49 7.69
C TYR A 394 -2.89 27.78 8.97
N LEU A 395 -4.17 27.45 9.01
CA LEU A 395 -5.01 27.56 10.20
C LEU A 395 -5.95 26.36 10.27
N ARG A 396 -6.06 25.68 11.40
CA ARG A 396 -7.06 24.65 11.67
C ARG A 396 -7.58 24.77 13.09
N LEU A 397 -8.91 24.76 13.23
CA LEU A 397 -9.63 24.56 14.47
C LEU A 397 -10.38 23.24 14.35
N GLU A 398 -10.15 22.30 15.25
CA GLU A 398 -10.87 21.02 15.28
C GLU A 398 -11.30 20.62 16.70
N ARG A 399 -12.33 19.79 16.79
CA ARG A 399 -12.76 19.12 18.03
C ARG A 399 -13.43 17.80 17.71
N THR A 400 -13.44 16.88 18.66
CA THR A 400 -14.38 15.76 18.61
C THR A 400 -15.80 16.26 18.81
N SER A 401 -16.71 15.81 17.95
CA SER A 401 -18.09 16.27 17.97
C SER A 401 -18.81 15.85 19.25
N LYS A 402 -19.73 16.70 19.71
CA LYS A 402 -20.52 16.44 20.92
C LYS A 402 -21.62 15.39 20.68
N THR A 403 -21.99 15.15 19.42
CA THR A 403 -22.85 14.03 19.02
C THR A 403 -22.05 12.71 19.00
N PRO A 404 -22.45 11.65 19.72
CA PRO A 404 -21.82 10.33 19.62
C PRO A 404 -21.80 9.80 18.18
N GLY A 405 -20.68 9.19 17.77
CA GLY A 405 -20.52 8.62 16.43
C GLY A 405 -20.38 9.64 15.28
N ALA A 406 -20.37 10.96 15.56
CA ALA A 406 -20.37 11.99 14.53
C ALA A 406 -18.98 12.46 14.05
N GLY A 407 -17.90 11.87 14.56
CA GLY A 407 -16.53 12.19 14.17
C GLY A 407 -16.04 13.53 14.70
N ILE A 408 -15.37 14.29 13.82
CA ILE A 408 -14.68 15.54 14.15
C ILE A 408 -15.41 16.73 13.51
N ASP A 409 -15.70 17.76 14.30
CA ASP A 409 -16.09 19.08 13.78
C ASP A 409 -14.81 19.90 13.57
N TYR A 410 -14.63 20.54 12.42
CA TYR A 410 -13.45 21.37 12.14
C TYR A 410 -13.72 22.48 11.11
N ALA A 411 -12.85 23.49 11.11
CA ALA A 411 -12.72 24.50 10.06
C ALA A 411 -11.24 24.83 9.84
N MET A 412 -10.81 25.00 8.59
CA MET A 412 -9.40 25.21 8.25
C MET A 412 -9.17 26.06 6.98
N TRP A 413 -8.00 26.67 6.92
CA TRP A 413 -7.35 27.20 5.72
C TRP A 413 -6.02 26.46 5.49
N GLY A 414 -5.82 25.91 4.30
CA GLY A 414 -4.67 25.06 3.95
C GLY A 414 -5.05 24.00 2.92
N ASP A 415 -4.23 22.95 2.80
CA ASP A 415 -4.49 21.87 1.85
C ASP A 415 -5.45 20.82 2.45
N TYR A 416 -6.39 20.31 1.64
CA TYR A 416 -7.42 19.38 2.10
C TYR A 416 -7.88 18.39 1.02
N ASN A 417 -8.25 17.18 1.46
CA ASN A 417 -8.93 16.16 0.65
C ASN A 417 -10.45 16.34 0.78
N THR A 418 -11.25 15.77 -0.12
CA THR A 418 -12.71 16.02 -0.22
C THR A 418 -13.59 14.85 0.27
N GLU A 419 -13.09 14.00 1.17
CA GLU A 419 -13.68 12.70 1.54
C GLU A 419 -15.16 12.72 2.00
N GLU A 420 -15.66 13.79 2.62
CA GLU A 420 -17.08 13.90 3.02
C GLU A 420 -18.03 13.90 1.81
N PHE A 421 -17.51 14.28 0.64
CA PHE A 421 -18.17 14.32 -0.66
C PHE A 421 -17.98 13.02 -1.48
N ALA A 422 -17.32 12.00 -0.91
CA ALA A 422 -17.01 10.71 -1.56
C ALA A 422 -17.45 9.51 -0.71
N THR A 423 -18.72 9.50 -0.26
CA THR A 423 -19.25 8.46 0.64
C THR A 423 -19.95 7.29 -0.08
N LYS A 424 -20.17 6.15 0.63
CA LYS A 424 -20.69 4.87 0.06
C LYS A 424 -21.96 4.99 -0.80
N SER A 425 -22.82 5.96 -0.51
CA SER A 425 -24.06 6.27 -1.24
C SER A 425 -23.83 7.00 -2.57
N GLN A 426 -22.62 7.50 -2.82
CA GLN A 426 -22.30 8.36 -3.96
C GLN A 426 -21.46 7.60 -5.00
N GLU A 427 -21.97 7.50 -6.22
CA GLU A 427 -21.25 7.04 -7.41
C GLU A 427 -21.12 8.20 -8.39
N PHE A 428 -22.24 8.86 -8.71
CA PHE A 428 -22.30 9.94 -9.70
C PHE A 428 -22.06 11.34 -9.11
N THR A 429 -22.51 11.61 -7.88
CA THR A 429 -22.27 12.88 -7.15
C THR A 429 -20.92 12.91 -6.43
N SER A 430 -20.15 11.82 -6.48
CA SER A 430 -18.90 11.66 -5.74
C SER A 430 -17.83 12.64 -6.26
N PHE A 431 -17.11 13.29 -5.34
CA PHE A 431 -16.09 14.29 -5.67
C PHE A 431 -14.81 14.01 -4.89
N THR A 432 -13.82 13.44 -5.58
CA THR A 432 -12.48 13.16 -5.02
C THR A 432 -11.44 14.07 -5.67
N ARG A 433 -10.92 15.05 -4.92
CA ARG A 433 -9.86 15.98 -5.34
C ARG A 433 -8.91 16.28 -4.17
N GLN A 434 -7.66 16.56 -4.53
CA GLN A 434 -6.64 17.19 -3.71
C GLN A 434 -6.69 18.70 -3.98
N LEU A 435 -6.98 19.53 -2.97
CA LEU A 435 -7.25 20.97 -3.13
C LEU A 435 -6.57 21.81 -2.04
N HIS A 436 -6.53 23.13 -2.26
CA HIS A 436 -6.11 24.13 -1.29
C HIS A 436 -7.16 25.23 -1.15
N GLY A 437 -7.32 25.76 0.07
CA GLY A 437 -8.17 26.91 0.37
C GLY A 437 -8.87 26.74 1.71
N PHE A 438 -10.17 27.00 1.78
CA PHE A 438 -11.00 26.83 2.97
C PHE A 438 -11.79 25.51 2.95
N LYS A 439 -11.83 24.81 4.09
CA LYS A 439 -12.73 23.66 4.31
C LYS A 439 -13.31 23.66 5.72
N ALA A 440 -14.58 23.30 5.87
CA ALA A 440 -15.22 23.06 7.16
C ALA A 440 -16.16 21.85 7.14
N ASN A 441 -16.29 21.19 8.29
CA ASN A 441 -17.26 20.13 8.56
C ASN A 441 -17.80 20.30 10.00
N TYR A 442 -19.12 20.26 10.18
CA TYR A 442 -19.74 20.47 11.49
C TYR A 442 -21.02 19.65 11.65
N ASN A 443 -21.22 19.02 12.82
CA ASN A 443 -22.44 18.28 13.16
C ASN A 443 -23.33 19.07 14.11
N PHE A 444 -24.52 19.44 13.64
CA PHE A 444 -25.64 19.96 14.42
C PHE A 444 -26.56 18.80 14.83
N GLY A 445 -26.13 18.03 15.84
CA GLY A 445 -26.81 16.78 16.20
C GLY A 445 -26.66 15.77 15.07
N ASP A 446 -27.78 15.40 14.45
CA ASP A 446 -27.83 14.47 13.32
C ASP A 446 -27.68 15.13 11.94
N LEU A 447 -27.75 16.46 11.85
CA LEU A 447 -27.44 17.19 10.62
C LEU A 447 -25.94 17.49 10.54
N GLN A 448 -25.24 16.86 9.61
CA GLN A 448 -23.87 17.17 9.22
C GLN A 448 -23.87 18.17 8.06
N ILE A 449 -23.08 19.23 8.15
CA ILE A 449 -22.84 20.19 7.07
C ILE A 449 -21.35 20.25 6.78
N SER A 450 -20.97 20.10 5.52
CA SER A 450 -19.61 20.20 5.02
C SER A 450 -19.56 21.24 3.90
N GLY A 451 -18.50 22.06 3.86
CA GLY A 451 -18.33 23.12 2.87
C GLY A 451 -16.86 23.30 2.51
N LEU A 452 -16.59 23.66 1.26
CA LEU A 452 -15.25 23.89 0.72
C LEU A 452 -15.21 25.07 -0.26
N TYR A 453 -14.08 25.74 -0.30
CA TYR A 453 -13.70 26.73 -1.30
C TYR A 453 -12.23 26.55 -1.66
N ALA A 454 -11.94 26.32 -2.93
CA ALA A 454 -10.58 26.23 -3.45
C ALA A 454 -10.23 27.37 -4.40
N ASN A 455 -8.99 27.82 -4.31
CA ASN A 455 -8.33 28.77 -5.20
C ASN A 455 -7.04 28.15 -5.78
N ASN A 456 -6.45 28.80 -6.78
CA ASN A 456 -5.22 28.34 -7.43
C ASN A 456 -5.37 26.89 -7.96
N VAL A 457 -6.56 26.54 -8.46
CA VAL A 457 -6.84 25.22 -9.02
C VAL A 457 -6.43 25.23 -10.50
N GLU A 458 -5.63 24.26 -10.90
CA GLU A 458 -5.09 24.18 -12.26
C GLU A 458 -5.97 23.32 -13.19
N GLY A 459 -5.49 23.01 -14.40
CA GLY A 459 -6.19 22.11 -15.32
C GLY A 459 -6.35 20.73 -14.70
N PHE A 460 -7.51 20.07 -14.88
CA PHE A 460 -7.80 18.77 -14.28
C PHE A 460 -7.93 17.68 -15.34
N GLN A 461 -7.20 16.58 -15.16
CA GLN A 461 -7.18 15.43 -16.07
C GLN A 461 -7.56 14.14 -15.33
N ARG A 462 -8.28 13.27 -16.05
CA ARG A 462 -8.53 11.87 -15.67
C ARG A 462 -8.00 10.99 -16.80
N ASP A 463 -7.06 10.11 -16.50
CA ASP A 463 -6.53 9.14 -17.45
C ASP A 463 -6.80 7.72 -16.96
N THR A 464 -7.17 6.84 -17.90
CA THR A 464 -7.21 5.39 -17.68
C THR A 464 -6.10 4.74 -18.51
N ILE A 465 -5.18 4.03 -17.88
CA ILE A 465 -4.03 3.36 -18.49
C ILE A 465 -4.20 1.84 -18.34
N ALA A 466 -3.83 1.11 -19.39
CA ALA A 466 -3.74 -0.36 -19.33
C ALA A 466 -2.36 -0.73 -18.77
N PRO A 467 -2.28 -1.51 -17.67
CA PRO A 467 -1.00 -2.03 -17.19
C PRO A 467 -0.35 -2.97 -18.22
N ASP A 468 0.98 -3.09 -18.17
CA ASP A 468 1.75 -3.92 -19.10
C ASP A 468 2.27 -5.23 -18.49
N GLY A 469 2.14 -5.40 -17.17
CA GLY A 469 2.70 -6.51 -16.40
C GLY A 469 3.97 -6.17 -15.61
N THR A 470 4.48 -4.93 -15.71
CA THR A 470 5.64 -4.41 -14.97
C THR A 470 5.26 -3.31 -13.97
N SER A 471 6.24 -2.85 -13.18
CA SER A 471 6.08 -1.73 -12.26
C SER A 471 6.08 -0.34 -12.93
N GLY A 472 6.49 -0.18 -14.20
CA GLY A 472 6.50 1.14 -14.88
C GLY A 472 7.61 1.33 -15.93
N TYR A 473 7.89 2.55 -16.39
CA TYR A 473 7.16 3.81 -16.14
C TYR A 473 5.86 3.89 -16.92
N TYR A 474 4.77 4.21 -16.23
CA TYR A 474 3.50 4.58 -16.86
C TYR A 474 3.43 6.10 -17.00
N PHE A 475 3.50 6.59 -18.23
CA PHE A 475 3.29 7.99 -18.59
C PHE A 475 1.79 8.33 -18.52
N LEU A 476 1.48 9.44 -17.85
CA LEU A 476 0.20 10.12 -17.87
C LEU A 476 0.03 10.89 -19.19
N SER A 477 -1.19 11.31 -19.54
CA SER A 477 -1.43 12.02 -20.79
C SER A 477 -0.87 13.45 -20.77
N ARG A 478 -0.83 14.10 -19.60
CA ARG A 478 -0.25 15.43 -19.38
C ARG A 478 1.06 15.34 -18.61
N ARG A 479 1.88 16.36 -18.78
CA ARG A 479 3.11 16.64 -18.00
C ARG A 479 2.94 17.91 -17.17
N LEU A 480 3.96 18.28 -16.40
CA LEU A 480 3.91 19.39 -15.43
C LEU A 480 2.73 19.22 -14.47
N VAL A 481 2.62 18.00 -13.94
CA VAL A 481 1.56 17.61 -13.00
C VAL A 481 1.77 18.37 -11.70
N THR A 482 0.74 19.05 -11.19
CA THR A 482 0.82 19.82 -9.95
C THR A 482 1.21 18.88 -8.81
N GLU A 483 2.38 19.12 -8.20
CA GLU A 483 2.91 18.25 -7.14
C GLU A 483 1.87 18.01 -6.03
N GLY A 484 1.60 16.74 -5.73
CA GLY A 484 0.66 16.32 -4.68
C GLY A 484 -0.83 16.48 -5.01
N SER A 485 -1.17 16.77 -6.27
CA SER A 485 -2.55 16.82 -6.75
C SER A 485 -3.14 15.47 -7.17
N GLU A 486 -2.34 14.41 -7.17
CA GLU A 486 -2.68 13.14 -7.81
C GLU A 486 -3.35 12.13 -6.87
N ASP A 487 -4.32 11.40 -7.42
CA ASP A 487 -4.91 10.20 -6.83
C ASP A 487 -4.88 9.07 -7.86
N ILE A 488 -4.35 7.91 -7.45
CA ILE A 488 -4.17 6.73 -8.30
C ILE A 488 -4.97 5.55 -7.73
N PHE A 489 -5.69 4.86 -8.61
CA PHE A 489 -6.52 3.70 -8.29
C PHE A 489 -6.20 2.54 -9.24
N ILE A 490 -6.39 1.31 -8.75
CA ILE A 490 -6.61 0.13 -9.57
C ILE A 490 -8.10 -0.15 -9.60
N GLU A 491 -8.71 -0.14 -10.79
CA GLU A 491 -10.10 -0.52 -11.02
C GLU A 491 -10.18 -1.88 -11.73
N MET A 492 -11.11 -2.72 -11.29
CA MET A 492 -11.37 -4.06 -11.84
C MET A 492 -12.64 -4.03 -12.69
N GLU A 493 -12.55 -4.35 -13.98
CA GLU A 493 -13.70 -4.44 -14.90
C GLU A 493 -13.89 -5.87 -15.42
N GLU A 494 -15.13 -6.26 -15.76
CA GLU A 494 -15.37 -7.49 -16.53
C GLU A 494 -14.86 -7.32 -17.97
N LEU A 495 -14.00 -8.24 -18.43
CA LEU A 495 -13.39 -8.19 -19.77
C LEU A 495 -14.42 -8.04 -20.91
N ASN A 496 -15.54 -8.76 -20.81
CA ASN A 496 -16.59 -8.79 -21.84
C ASN A 496 -17.70 -7.74 -21.64
N ARG A 497 -17.68 -7.01 -20.50
CA ARG A 497 -18.62 -5.94 -20.15
C ARG A 497 -17.85 -4.73 -19.59
N PRO A 498 -16.97 -4.12 -20.40
CA PRO A 498 -16.07 -3.06 -19.96
C PRO A 498 -16.83 -1.82 -19.45
N GLY A 499 -16.20 -1.04 -18.58
CA GLY A 499 -16.84 0.12 -17.93
C GLY A 499 -17.83 -0.21 -16.80
N THR A 500 -18.01 -1.49 -16.44
CA THR A 500 -18.64 -1.88 -15.16
C THR A 500 -17.53 -2.19 -14.14
N VAL A 501 -17.24 -1.25 -13.25
CA VAL A 501 -16.26 -1.44 -12.18
C VAL A 501 -16.84 -2.32 -11.07
N LEU A 502 -16.16 -3.43 -10.77
CA LEU A 502 -16.52 -4.39 -9.73
C LEU A 502 -15.78 -4.10 -8.40
N GLU A 503 -14.52 -3.65 -8.49
CA GLU A 503 -13.68 -3.27 -7.34
C GLU A 503 -12.83 -2.04 -7.72
N ARG A 504 -12.57 -1.16 -6.74
CA ARG A 504 -11.71 0.02 -6.88
C ARG A 504 -10.80 0.14 -5.65
N ARG A 505 -9.49 -0.03 -5.84
CA ARG A 505 -8.47 0.07 -4.78
C ARG A 505 -7.63 1.33 -4.97
N LYS A 506 -7.73 2.29 -4.04
CA LYS A 506 -6.84 3.47 -3.99
C LYS A 506 -5.43 3.03 -3.59
N LEU A 507 -4.41 3.64 -4.19
CA LEU A 507 -2.99 3.44 -3.89
C LEU A 507 -2.42 4.67 -3.15
N THR A 508 -1.30 4.49 -2.45
CA THR A 508 -0.63 5.50 -1.63
C THR A 508 0.78 5.83 -2.15
N ARG A 509 1.07 7.13 -2.31
CA ARG A 509 2.40 7.61 -2.71
C ARG A 509 3.43 7.27 -1.63
N GLY A 510 4.54 6.66 -2.04
CA GLY A 510 5.61 6.14 -1.18
C GLY A 510 5.57 4.61 -1.07
N PRO A 511 4.57 4.01 -0.38
CA PRO A 511 4.43 2.56 -0.22
C PRO A 511 4.00 1.81 -1.48
N ASP A 512 3.08 2.36 -2.30
CA ASP A 512 2.58 1.68 -3.49
C ASP A 512 3.23 2.20 -4.79
N TYR A 513 3.52 3.51 -4.87
CA TYR A 513 4.12 4.14 -6.06
C TYR A 513 5.00 5.37 -5.76
N GLU A 514 5.87 5.70 -6.71
CA GLU A 514 6.52 7.00 -6.89
C GLU A 514 5.97 7.67 -8.16
N ILE A 515 6.00 9.01 -8.18
CA ILE A 515 5.59 9.82 -9.34
C ILE A 515 6.65 10.90 -9.62
N ASP A 516 6.93 11.12 -10.90
CA ASP A 516 7.75 12.20 -11.45
C ASP A 516 6.81 13.23 -12.08
N TYR A 517 6.72 14.41 -11.46
CA TYR A 517 5.73 15.42 -11.81
C TYR A 517 6.06 16.18 -13.11
N ASP A 518 7.35 16.44 -13.36
CA ASP A 518 7.82 17.13 -14.57
C ASP A 518 7.68 16.26 -15.83
N ARG A 519 7.88 14.94 -15.69
CA ARG A 519 7.72 13.97 -16.78
C ARG A 519 6.33 13.34 -16.85
N GLY A 520 5.50 13.53 -15.82
CA GLY A 520 4.20 12.88 -15.70
C GLY A 520 4.29 11.36 -15.69
N THR A 521 5.24 10.77 -14.96
CA THR A 521 5.41 9.30 -14.93
C THR A 521 5.21 8.68 -13.56
N VAL A 522 4.56 7.51 -13.54
CA VAL A 522 4.29 6.70 -12.34
C VAL A 522 5.14 5.43 -12.36
N LEU A 523 5.72 5.08 -11.22
CA LEU A 523 6.51 3.87 -10.99
C LEU A 523 6.02 3.17 -9.71
N PHE A 524 5.40 2.00 -9.85
CA PHE A 524 4.90 1.21 -8.73
C PHE A 524 6.04 0.49 -7.97
N ARG A 525 5.76 -0.01 -6.76
CA ARG A 525 6.68 -0.88 -5.99
C ARG A 525 6.58 -2.36 -6.36
N GLU A 526 5.41 -2.75 -6.86
CA GLU A 526 5.09 -4.11 -7.33
C GLU A 526 4.59 -4.06 -8.80
N PRO A 527 4.84 -5.12 -9.59
CA PRO A 527 4.36 -5.20 -10.96
C PRO A 527 2.82 -5.29 -11.02
N VAL A 528 2.21 -4.39 -11.80
CA VAL A 528 0.76 -4.39 -12.03
C VAL A 528 0.43 -5.35 -13.17
N LEU A 529 -0.09 -6.53 -12.83
CA LEU A 529 -0.51 -7.54 -13.82
C LEU A 529 -1.78 -7.13 -14.56
N ARG A 530 -1.92 -7.56 -15.81
CA ARG A 530 -3.01 -7.16 -16.72
C ARG A 530 -4.37 -7.71 -16.35
N THR A 531 -4.41 -8.95 -15.86
CA THR A 531 -5.67 -9.72 -15.74
C THR A 531 -5.92 -10.29 -14.36
N ASP A 532 -7.18 -10.60 -14.07
CA ASP A 532 -7.63 -11.24 -12.82
C ASP A 532 -8.83 -12.16 -13.09
N VAL A 533 -9.29 -12.91 -12.08
CA VAL A 533 -10.40 -13.86 -12.21
C VAL A 533 -11.34 -13.78 -11.01
N ALA A 534 -12.62 -13.50 -11.25
CA ALA A 534 -13.64 -13.55 -10.21
C ALA A 534 -13.90 -14.98 -9.71
N SER A 535 -14.47 -15.12 -8.51
CA SER A 535 -14.71 -16.42 -7.85
C SER A 535 -15.64 -17.39 -8.61
N ASP A 536 -16.34 -16.93 -9.66
CA ASP A 536 -17.17 -17.76 -10.54
C ASP A 536 -16.48 -18.13 -11.88
N GLY A 537 -15.23 -17.69 -12.08
CA GLY A 537 -14.42 -17.89 -13.29
C GLY A 537 -14.43 -16.73 -14.29
N THR A 538 -15.21 -15.68 -14.04
CA THR A 538 -15.34 -14.52 -14.95
C THR A 538 -13.99 -13.81 -15.12
N PRO A 539 -13.52 -13.59 -16.37
CA PRO A 539 -12.27 -12.87 -16.63
C PRO A 539 -12.42 -11.37 -16.35
N LEU A 540 -11.47 -10.82 -15.58
CA LEU A 540 -11.39 -9.41 -15.26
C LEU A 540 -10.13 -8.78 -15.85
N VAL A 541 -10.20 -7.48 -16.13
CA VAL A 541 -9.04 -6.65 -16.54
C VAL A 541 -8.76 -5.58 -15.49
N ARG A 542 -7.48 -5.25 -15.31
CA ARG A 542 -7.05 -4.14 -14.45
C ARG A 542 -6.96 -2.84 -15.24
N ARG A 543 -7.41 -1.75 -14.64
CA ARG A 543 -7.23 -0.37 -15.10
C ARG A 543 -6.44 0.41 -14.08
N ILE A 544 -5.36 1.07 -14.49
CA ILE A 544 -4.72 2.11 -13.70
C ILE A 544 -5.51 3.39 -13.98
N VAL A 545 -6.21 3.94 -12.99
CA VAL A 545 -6.94 5.21 -13.12
C VAL A 545 -6.21 6.27 -12.33
N ALA A 546 -5.77 7.33 -13.01
CA ALA A 546 -5.10 8.48 -12.41
C ALA A 546 -5.95 9.74 -12.60
N THR A 547 -6.20 10.46 -11.51
CA THR A 547 -6.87 11.78 -11.50
C THR A 547 -5.93 12.79 -10.87
N TYR A 548 -5.62 13.89 -11.56
CA TYR A 548 -4.57 14.82 -11.14
C TYR A 548 -4.74 16.22 -11.77
N GLN A 549 -4.03 17.21 -11.24
CA GLN A 549 -3.96 18.56 -11.81
C GLN A 549 -2.67 18.75 -12.63
N TYR A 550 -2.68 19.62 -13.64
CA TYR A 550 -1.54 19.94 -14.50
C TYR A 550 -1.47 21.44 -14.78
N ASP A 551 -0.25 21.98 -14.93
CA ASP A 551 0.00 23.39 -15.29
C ASP A 551 -0.73 23.77 -16.58
N GLU A 552 -1.69 24.70 -16.46
CA GLU A 552 -2.49 25.20 -17.58
C GLU A 552 -2.23 26.71 -17.77
N PRO A 553 -1.50 27.14 -18.81
CA PRO A 553 -1.08 28.53 -18.95
C PRO A 553 -2.22 29.56 -18.88
N GLY A 554 -2.21 30.38 -17.83
CA GLY A 554 -3.23 31.41 -17.58
C GLY A 554 -4.47 30.94 -16.79
N SER A 555 -4.45 29.72 -16.26
CA SER A 555 -5.42 29.21 -15.28
C SER A 555 -5.32 29.95 -13.94
N ASN A 556 -6.46 30.02 -13.24
CA ASN A 556 -6.60 30.32 -11.82
C ASN A 556 -8.03 29.92 -11.41
N ASN A 557 -8.33 28.64 -11.57
CA ASN A 557 -9.70 28.14 -11.45
C ASN A 557 -10.12 28.12 -9.97
N LYS A 558 -11.43 28.17 -9.72
CA LYS A 558 -11.99 28.21 -8.36
C LYS A 558 -13.07 27.16 -8.20
N ILE A 559 -13.05 26.43 -7.08
CA ILE A 559 -14.08 25.44 -6.76
C ILE A 559 -14.86 25.89 -5.54
N TYR A 560 -16.18 25.84 -5.60
CA TYR A 560 -17.08 26.01 -4.46
C TYR A 560 -17.86 24.72 -4.28
N GLY A 561 -17.96 24.22 -3.06
CA GLY A 561 -18.69 22.98 -2.78
C GLY A 561 -19.40 22.99 -1.44
N ALA A 562 -20.60 22.42 -1.40
CA ALA A 562 -21.41 22.28 -0.19
C ALA A 562 -22.10 20.92 -0.16
N ARG A 563 -22.17 20.33 1.03
CA ARG A 563 -22.85 19.05 1.28
C ARG A 563 -23.58 19.09 2.61
N ALA A 564 -24.86 18.71 2.59
CA ALA A 564 -25.65 18.49 3.79
C ALA A 564 -26.01 17.00 3.88
N ARG A 565 -25.88 16.40 5.07
CA ARG A 565 -26.22 15.00 5.33
C ARG A 565 -26.99 14.88 6.64
N TYR A 566 -28.22 14.39 6.59
CA TYR A 566 -29.02 14.09 7.77
C TYR A 566 -28.90 12.60 8.12
N HIS A 567 -28.38 12.29 9.29
CA HIS A 567 -28.21 10.93 9.78
C HIS A 567 -29.51 10.45 10.45
N LEU A 568 -30.13 9.41 9.89
CA LEU A 568 -31.29 8.72 10.47
C LEU A 568 -30.86 7.74 11.58
N SER A 569 -29.63 7.22 11.48
CA SER A 569 -28.99 6.36 12.48
C SER A 569 -27.48 6.46 12.36
N ARG A 570 -26.80 6.54 13.51
CA ARG A 570 -25.34 6.44 13.66
C ARG A 570 -24.92 5.17 14.41
N GLU A 571 -25.82 4.20 14.59
CA GLU A 571 -25.52 2.91 15.23
C GLU A 571 -24.69 2.03 14.27
N GLN A 572 -23.57 1.49 14.75
CA GLN A 572 -22.62 0.71 13.93
C GLN A 572 -23.30 -0.50 13.29
N ASN A 573 -23.07 -0.73 11.99
CA ASN A 573 -23.75 -1.74 11.16
C ASN A 573 -25.27 -1.51 10.94
N ARG A 574 -25.79 -0.37 11.39
CA ARG A 574 -27.14 0.15 11.14
C ARG A 574 -27.11 1.63 10.73
N GLU A 575 -25.97 2.09 10.23
CA GLU A 575 -25.77 3.47 9.77
C GLU A 575 -26.82 3.79 8.70
N SER A 576 -27.45 4.96 8.77
CA SER A 576 -28.43 5.38 7.76
C SER A 576 -28.46 6.89 7.64
N TRP A 577 -28.44 7.41 6.41
CA TRP A 577 -28.44 8.84 6.13
C TRP A 577 -29.09 9.17 4.78
N ILE A 578 -29.51 10.42 4.66
CA ILE A 578 -29.84 11.09 3.40
C ILE A 578 -28.94 12.32 3.25
N GLY A 579 -28.66 12.76 2.03
CA GLY A 579 -27.81 13.92 1.78
C GLY A 579 -28.07 14.59 0.43
N ALA A 580 -27.51 15.79 0.31
CA ALA A 580 -27.50 16.59 -0.90
C ALA A 580 -26.12 17.21 -1.10
N THR A 581 -25.66 17.28 -2.35
CA THR A 581 -24.33 17.76 -2.74
C THR A 581 -24.46 18.77 -3.87
N TYR A 582 -23.66 19.84 -3.81
CA TYR A 582 -23.46 20.81 -4.88
C TYR A 582 -21.97 21.11 -4.98
N TRP A 583 -21.41 21.14 -6.19
CA TRP A 583 -20.15 21.85 -6.45
C TRP A 583 -20.11 22.46 -7.85
N LYS A 584 -19.35 23.55 -7.96
CA LYS A 584 -19.06 24.26 -9.22
C LYS A 584 -17.57 24.55 -9.30
N GLU A 585 -17.00 24.40 -10.49
CA GLU A 585 -15.63 24.78 -10.83
C GLU A 585 -15.69 25.87 -11.91
N ASP A 586 -15.34 27.09 -11.50
CA ASP A 586 -15.20 28.25 -12.38
C ASP A 586 -13.88 28.12 -13.15
N ARG A 587 -13.96 27.86 -14.47
CA ARG A 587 -12.82 27.91 -15.40
C ARG A 587 -13.19 28.89 -16.51
N SER A 588 -12.33 29.86 -16.81
CA SER A 588 -12.65 31.06 -17.63
C SER A 588 -13.42 30.85 -18.95
N ALA A 589 -13.33 29.66 -19.55
CA ALA A 589 -14.13 29.26 -20.72
C ALA A 589 -14.71 27.81 -20.63
N ARG A 590 -14.56 27.13 -19.48
CA ARG A 590 -14.87 25.70 -19.29
C ARG A 590 -15.53 25.43 -17.92
N ASP A 591 -16.54 26.23 -17.58
CA ASP A 591 -17.32 26.05 -16.36
C ASP A 591 -17.91 24.62 -16.26
N PHE A 592 -17.72 24.00 -15.09
CA PHE A 592 -18.31 22.72 -14.72
C PHE A 592 -19.18 22.87 -13.46
N GLU A 593 -20.34 22.24 -13.45
CA GLU A 593 -21.30 22.26 -12.33
C GLU A 593 -21.90 20.86 -12.13
N LEU A 594 -21.92 20.37 -10.90
CA LEU A 594 -22.53 19.09 -10.52
C LEU A 594 -23.33 19.25 -9.22
N TYR A 595 -24.59 18.80 -9.23
CA TYR A 595 -25.42 18.73 -8.04
C TYR A 595 -26.22 17.44 -7.98
N GLY A 596 -26.74 17.10 -6.81
CA GLY A 596 -27.49 15.87 -6.62
C GLY A 596 -27.89 15.58 -5.17
N ALA A 597 -28.53 14.44 -4.99
CA ALA A 597 -28.97 13.93 -3.69
C ALA A 597 -28.71 12.42 -3.59
N ASP A 598 -28.35 11.95 -2.40
CA ASP A 598 -27.97 10.56 -2.14
C ASP A 598 -28.49 10.04 -0.80
N ALA A 599 -28.61 8.72 -0.68
CA ALA A 599 -29.09 8.05 0.53
C ALA A 599 -28.42 6.69 0.71
N PHE A 600 -28.21 6.31 1.97
CA PHE A 600 -27.86 4.96 2.41
C PHE A 600 -28.77 4.58 3.58
N ILE A 601 -29.49 3.46 3.48
CA ILE A 601 -30.42 2.98 4.50
C ILE A 601 -30.10 1.52 4.83
N SER A 602 -29.76 1.22 6.08
CA SER A 602 -29.55 -0.15 6.56
C SER A 602 -30.89 -0.85 6.78
N LEU A 603 -31.09 -1.98 6.10
CA LEU A 603 -32.29 -2.80 6.20
C LEU A 603 -32.04 -3.93 7.22
N GLY A 604 -32.12 -3.58 8.50
CA GLY A 604 -31.71 -4.45 9.60
C GLY A 604 -30.20 -4.68 9.61
N SER A 605 -29.74 -5.85 10.07
CA SER A 605 -28.31 -6.22 10.14
C SER A 605 -27.81 -7.03 8.92
N LYS A 606 -28.64 -7.18 7.88
CA LYS A 606 -28.38 -8.07 6.72
C LYS A 606 -28.85 -7.51 5.39
N GLY A 607 -29.03 -6.19 5.27
CA GLY A 607 -29.42 -5.56 4.02
C GLY A 607 -29.14 -4.06 3.98
N SER A 608 -29.16 -3.51 2.78
CA SER A 608 -28.88 -2.10 2.51
C SER A 608 -29.63 -1.62 1.26
N LEU A 609 -30.12 -0.39 1.32
CA LEU A 609 -30.64 0.38 0.18
C LEU A 609 -29.74 1.60 -0.05
N ILE A 610 -29.32 1.81 -1.29
CA ILE A 610 -28.70 3.05 -1.79
C ILE A 610 -29.67 3.69 -2.79
N ALA A 611 -29.76 5.02 -2.76
CA ALA A 611 -30.37 5.80 -3.83
C ALA A 611 -29.52 7.05 -4.10
N GLU A 612 -29.41 7.48 -5.35
CA GLU A 612 -28.68 8.67 -5.78
C GLU A 612 -29.29 9.24 -7.06
N TYR A 613 -29.34 10.57 -7.13
CA TYR A 613 -29.59 11.37 -8.33
C TYR A 613 -28.46 12.40 -8.47
N ALA A 614 -27.98 12.59 -9.70
CA ALA A 614 -27.00 13.60 -10.06
C ALA A 614 -27.41 14.34 -11.34
N HIS A 615 -27.00 15.59 -11.47
CA HIS A 615 -27.08 16.39 -12.68
C HIS A 615 -25.76 17.13 -12.90
N SER A 616 -25.19 17.02 -14.10
CA SER A 616 -23.94 17.68 -14.48
C SER A 616 -24.14 18.61 -15.67
N LYS A 617 -23.41 19.72 -15.69
CA LYS A 617 -23.31 20.65 -16.81
C LYS A 617 -21.84 21.02 -17.03
N ASN A 618 -21.39 21.02 -18.28
CA ASN A 618 -19.99 21.24 -18.65
C ASN A 618 -19.89 21.94 -20.02
N THR A 619 -18.73 22.54 -20.32
CA THR A 619 -18.36 23.00 -21.67
C THR A 619 -17.15 22.19 -22.16
N SER A 620 -17.40 21.24 -23.07
CA SER A 620 -16.37 20.41 -23.74
C SER A 620 -15.86 21.09 -25.00
N ASN A 621 -14.58 20.89 -25.32
CA ASN A 621 -13.97 21.41 -26.55
C ASN A 621 -14.47 20.66 -27.81
N GLU A 622 -14.92 19.42 -27.62
CA GLU A 622 -15.32 18.47 -28.65
C GLU A 622 -16.83 18.50 -28.93
N LEU A 623 -17.65 18.81 -27.91
CA LEU A 623 -19.11 18.76 -27.96
C LEU A 623 -19.81 20.10 -27.62
N GLY A 624 -19.07 21.13 -27.21
CA GLY A 624 -19.63 22.41 -26.78
C GLY A 624 -20.28 22.31 -25.39
N GLN A 625 -21.38 23.03 -25.18
CA GLN A 625 -22.10 22.96 -23.90
C GLN A 625 -22.93 21.68 -23.79
N VAL A 626 -22.60 20.85 -22.82
CA VAL A 626 -23.19 19.53 -22.57
C VAL A 626 -23.82 19.49 -21.18
N SER A 627 -24.94 18.78 -21.04
CA SER A 627 -25.51 18.46 -19.74
C SER A 627 -26.20 17.10 -19.75
N GLY A 628 -26.42 16.54 -18.57
CA GLY A 628 -27.09 15.25 -18.40
C GLY A 628 -27.34 14.91 -16.94
N ASN A 629 -28.14 13.89 -16.73
CA ASN A 629 -28.50 13.35 -15.42
C ASN A 629 -27.90 11.96 -15.22
N ALA A 630 -27.74 11.55 -13.97
CA ALA A 630 -27.49 10.18 -13.61
C ALA A 630 -28.32 9.76 -12.39
N TYR A 631 -28.61 8.47 -12.31
CA TYR A 631 -29.51 7.86 -11.32
C TYR A 631 -28.94 6.52 -10.89
N ARG A 632 -28.96 6.22 -9.59
CA ARG A 632 -28.59 4.93 -9.02
C ARG A 632 -29.57 4.56 -7.92
N ILE A 633 -30.10 3.34 -7.95
CA ILE A 633 -30.92 2.76 -6.88
C ILE A 633 -30.47 1.31 -6.73
N GLU A 634 -30.06 0.89 -5.54
CA GLU A 634 -29.54 -0.45 -5.27
C GLU A 634 -30.05 -0.99 -3.94
N ALA A 635 -30.77 -2.11 -3.96
CA ALA A 635 -31.21 -2.82 -2.77
C ALA A 635 -30.56 -4.20 -2.72
N GLN A 636 -30.06 -4.64 -1.56
CA GLN A 636 -29.57 -6.00 -1.37
C GLN A 636 -29.79 -6.48 0.07
N GLY A 637 -29.94 -7.79 0.26
CA GLY A 637 -29.98 -8.40 1.59
C GLY A 637 -30.60 -9.80 1.65
N GLU A 638 -30.72 -10.35 2.87
CA GLU A 638 -31.47 -11.59 3.13
C GLU A 638 -32.98 -11.27 3.29
N LEU A 639 -33.79 -11.66 2.29
CA LEU A 639 -35.24 -11.41 2.23
C LEU A 639 -36.03 -12.30 3.21
N ALA A 640 -35.55 -13.52 3.40
CA ALA A 640 -36.03 -14.52 4.35
C ALA A 640 -34.88 -15.49 4.63
N LYS A 641 -34.96 -16.32 5.69
CA LYS A 641 -33.87 -17.24 6.06
C LYS A 641 -33.46 -18.14 4.89
N GLY A 642 -32.25 -17.96 4.38
CA GLY A 642 -31.72 -18.69 3.22
C GLY A 642 -32.12 -18.14 1.84
N ILE A 643 -32.80 -17.00 1.76
CA ILE A 643 -33.18 -16.32 0.51
C ILE A 643 -32.48 -14.97 0.44
N GLN A 644 -31.49 -14.86 -0.44
CA GLN A 644 -30.79 -13.61 -0.75
C GLN A 644 -31.45 -12.91 -1.94
N GLY A 645 -31.51 -11.58 -1.89
CA GLY A 645 -32.00 -10.74 -2.98
C GLY A 645 -31.07 -9.57 -3.25
N ARG A 646 -30.95 -9.19 -4.52
CA ARG A 646 -30.35 -7.94 -5.01
C ARG A 646 -31.24 -7.36 -6.09
N ALA A 647 -31.45 -6.05 -6.09
CA ALA A 647 -32.06 -5.30 -7.17
C ALA A 647 -31.26 -4.03 -7.42
N TYR A 648 -31.16 -3.60 -8.68
CA TYR A 648 -30.45 -2.39 -9.05
C TYR A 648 -31.07 -1.69 -10.26
N TYR A 649 -30.93 -0.37 -10.29
CA TYR A 649 -31.17 0.50 -11.43
C TYR A 649 -30.02 1.52 -11.45
N ARG A 650 -29.32 1.62 -12.58
CA ARG A 650 -28.29 2.63 -12.86
C ARG A 650 -28.60 3.26 -14.20
N SER A 651 -28.42 4.56 -14.34
CA SER A 651 -28.52 5.26 -15.61
C SER A 651 -27.63 6.49 -15.62
N ALA A 652 -26.93 6.75 -16.71
CA ALA A 652 -26.24 8.01 -16.97
C ALA A 652 -26.61 8.48 -18.38
N ASP A 653 -27.09 9.72 -18.53
CA ASP A 653 -27.34 10.33 -19.84
C ASP A 653 -26.03 10.43 -20.63
N SER A 654 -26.09 10.45 -21.98
CA SER A 654 -24.89 10.57 -22.83
C SER A 654 -24.13 11.89 -22.66
N GLY A 655 -24.77 12.89 -22.02
CA GLY A 655 -24.15 14.16 -21.62
C GLY A 655 -23.85 14.28 -20.13
N PHE A 656 -24.02 13.22 -19.34
CA PHE A 656 -23.60 13.22 -17.94
C PHE A 656 -22.08 13.03 -17.83
N ALA A 657 -21.41 13.91 -17.08
CA ALA A 657 -19.96 13.89 -16.90
C ALA A 657 -19.56 14.16 -15.44
N ASN A 658 -18.64 13.36 -14.93
CA ASN A 658 -17.91 13.64 -13.69
C ASN A 658 -16.56 12.90 -13.77
N ASN A 659 -15.46 13.65 -13.80
CA ASN A 659 -14.10 13.08 -13.87
C ASN A 659 -13.49 12.81 -12.46
N ALA A 660 -14.13 13.25 -11.37
CA ALA A 660 -13.66 13.10 -9.99
C ALA A 660 -14.20 11.83 -9.28
N THR A 661 -14.65 10.84 -10.06
CA THR A 661 -15.27 9.58 -9.57
C THR A 661 -14.76 8.34 -10.34
N VAL A 662 -15.28 7.17 -9.97
CA VAL A 662 -15.06 5.85 -10.58
C VAL A 662 -15.41 5.83 -12.08
N SER A 663 -14.88 4.86 -12.83
CA SER A 663 -15.25 4.68 -14.25
C SER A 663 -16.74 4.33 -14.39
N PHE A 664 -17.42 4.99 -15.32
CA PHE A 664 -18.77 4.64 -15.78
C PHE A 664 -18.89 4.89 -17.29
N VAL A 665 -20.01 4.46 -17.89
CA VAL A 665 -20.29 4.63 -19.33
C VAL A 665 -21.39 5.67 -19.54
N PRO A 666 -21.08 6.87 -20.10
CA PRO A 666 -22.11 7.85 -20.46
C PRO A 666 -23.08 7.29 -21.51
N GLY A 667 -24.38 7.49 -21.31
CA GLY A 667 -25.43 6.95 -22.17
C GLY A 667 -25.83 5.50 -21.88
N GLN A 668 -25.31 4.88 -20.82
CA GLN A 668 -25.72 3.55 -20.40
C GLN A 668 -26.83 3.59 -19.33
N THR A 669 -27.87 2.77 -19.53
CA THR A 669 -28.88 2.42 -18.54
C THR A 669 -28.84 0.90 -18.28
N ARG A 670 -28.75 0.50 -17.01
CA ARG A 670 -28.75 -0.90 -16.57
C ARG A 670 -29.68 -1.11 -15.39
N TYR A 671 -30.58 -2.08 -15.46
CA TYR A 671 -31.39 -2.48 -14.30
C TYR A 671 -31.62 -3.97 -14.25
N GLY A 672 -31.67 -4.51 -13.04
CA GLY A 672 -31.73 -5.93 -12.81
C GLY A 672 -32.20 -6.31 -11.41
N ALA A 673 -32.59 -7.58 -11.27
CA ALA A 673 -32.90 -8.21 -10.01
C ALA A 673 -32.37 -9.64 -10.00
N GLN A 674 -31.76 -10.06 -8.89
CA GLN A 674 -31.37 -11.45 -8.64
C GLN A 674 -31.97 -11.90 -7.31
N VAL A 675 -32.61 -13.05 -7.32
CA VAL A 675 -33.01 -13.79 -6.12
C VAL A 675 -32.26 -15.12 -6.11
N THR A 676 -31.79 -15.55 -4.95
CA THR A 676 -31.11 -16.83 -4.77
C THR A 676 -31.60 -17.47 -3.47
N ALA A 677 -32.37 -18.55 -3.60
CA ALA A 677 -33.10 -19.20 -2.53
C ALA A 677 -32.57 -20.62 -2.28
N LYS A 678 -32.04 -20.85 -1.07
CA LYS A 678 -31.64 -22.18 -0.59
C LYS A 678 -32.88 -22.93 -0.07
N VAL A 679 -33.50 -23.69 -0.97
CA VAL A 679 -34.74 -24.45 -0.71
C VAL A 679 -34.48 -25.66 0.20
N SER A 680 -33.29 -26.24 0.14
CA SER A 680 -32.87 -27.34 1.03
C SER A 680 -31.36 -27.31 1.27
N GLU A 681 -30.81 -28.29 2.00
CA GLU A 681 -29.34 -28.45 2.09
C GLU A 681 -28.69 -28.93 0.78
N THR A 682 -29.48 -29.33 -0.22
CA THR A 682 -29.03 -29.80 -1.54
C THR A 682 -29.61 -29.02 -2.71
N THR A 683 -30.56 -28.10 -2.51
CA THR A 683 -31.29 -27.42 -3.57
C THR A 683 -31.18 -25.91 -3.45
N ASN A 684 -30.60 -25.25 -4.45
CA ASN A 684 -30.66 -23.79 -4.62
C ASN A 684 -31.47 -23.45 -5.87
N LEU A 685 -32.31 -22.41 -5.80
CA LEU A 685 -32.94 -21.78 -6.95
C LEU A 685 -32.33 -20.40 -7.17
N LYS A 686 -31.95 -20.06 -8.39
CA LYS A 686 -31.53 -18.71 -8.79
C LYS A 686 -32.48 -18.19 -9.85
N VAL A 687 -33.01 -16.97 -9.66
CA VAL A 687 -33.70 -16.23 -10.71
C VAL A 687 -32.98 -14.89 -10.86
N GLN A 688 -32.67 -14.51 -12.10
CA GLN A 688 -32.01 -13.26 -12.43
C GLN A 688 -32.67 -12.60 -13.64
N TYR A 689 -32.83 -11.29 -13.57
CA TYR A 689 -33.17 -10.39 -14.66
C TYR A 689 -32.06 -9.33 -14.73
N ASP A 690 -31.53 -9.05 -15.92
CA ASP A 690 -30.54 -8.01 -16.21
C ASP A 690 -30.94 -7.39 -17.54
N ARG A 691 -31.11 -6.07 -17.58
CA ARG A 691 -31.38 -5.32 -18.81
C ARG A 691 -30.42 -4.17 -18.94
N GLU A 692 -29.66 -4.20 -20.01
CA GLU A 692 -28.73 -3.17 -20.42
C GLU A 692 -29.26 -2.42 -21.65
N THR A 693 -28.99 -1.13 -21.74
CA THR A 693 -29.32 -0.28 -22.88
C THR A 693 -28.24 0.78 -23.02
N ASN A 694 -27.55 0.80 -24.15
CA ASN A 694 -26.45 1.74 -24.44
C ASN A 694 -26.89 2.68 -25.56
N LYS A 695 -26.99 3.98 -25.26
CA LYS A 695 -27.44 5.01 -26.20
C LYS A 695 -26.56 6.26 -26.06
N GLY A 696 -25.59 6.40 -26.95
CA GLY A 696 -24.59 7.47 -26.88
C GLY A 696 -23.64 7.46 -28.08
N ILE A 697 -22.40 7.89 -27.85
CA ILE A 697 -21.32 7.91 -28.84
C ILE A 697 -20.08 7.26 -28.19
N ALA A 698 -19.54 6.23 -28.83
CA ALA A 698 -18.28 5.60 -28.42
C ALA A 698 -17.08 6.47 -28.80
N ALA A 699 -15.96 6.34 -28.10
CA ALA A 699 -14.73 7.06 -28.42
C ALA A 699 -14.15 6.64 -29.79
N GLN A 700 -13.65 7.61 -30.55
CA GLN A 700 -12.73 7.36 -31.66
C GLN A 700 -11.35 6.99 -31.08
N PRO A 701 -10.61 6.03 -31.67
CA PRO A 701 -9.26 5.69 -31.22
C PRO A 701 -8.24 6.78 -31.57
N LEU A 702 -7.27 6.97 -30.67
CA LEU A 702 -6.12 7.85 -30.88
C LEU A 702 -5.05 7.09 -31.69
N ILE A 703 -5.18 7.08 -33.03
CA ILE A 703 -4.35 6.26 -33.94
C ILE A 703 -3.22 7.03 -34.65
N THR A 704 -3.20 8.36 -34.56
CA THR A 704 -2.08 9.15 -35.09
C THR A 704 -1.14 9.51 -33.95
N GLU A 705 0.16 9.57 -34.22
CA GLU A 705 1.15 10.03 -33.22
C GLU A 705 0.81 11.44 -32.72
N PHE A 706 0.25 12.30 -33.59
CA PHE A 706 -0.26 13.61 -33.20
C PHE A 706 -1.41 13.53 -32.17
N ASP A 707 -2.40 12.64 -32.35
CA ASP A 707 -3.47 12.41 -31.36
C ASP A 707 -2.96 11.80 -30.04
N LEU A 708 -1.85 11.05 -30.09
CA LEU A 708 -1.20 10.48 -28.91
C LEU A 708 -0.40 11.50 -28.09
N PHE A 709 0.11 12.56 -28.72
CA PHE A 709 0.94 13.58 -28.06
C PHE A 709 0.30 14.99 -28.04
N THR A 710 -0.97 15.11 -28.43
CA THR A 710 -1.82 16.29 -28.16
C THR A 710 -2.99 15.91 -27.22
N PRO A 711 -2.70 15.66 -25.92
CA PRO A 711 -3.67 15.18 -24.94
C PRO A 711 -4.90 16.07 -24.82
N ARG A 712 -6.08 15.43 -24.73
CA ARG A 712 -7.40 16.07 -24.64
C ARG A 712 -8.04 15.78 -23.27
N GLU A 713 -8.87 16.69 -22.76
CA GLU A 713 -9.59 16.51 -21.49
C GLU A 713 -10.72 15.46 -21.58
N ALA A 714 -11.22 15.22 -22.80
CA ALA A 714 -12.33 14.32 -23.09
C ALA A 714 -12.02 13.44 -24.33
N PRO A 715 -12.68 12.28 -24.48
CA PRO A 715 -12.53 11.44 -25.66
C PRO A 715 -13.11 12.10 -26.91
N VAL A 716 -12.47 11.87 -28.06
CA VAL A 716 -13.00 12.29 -29.37
C VAL A 716 -14.29 11.50 -29.69
N PRO A 717 -15.42 12.13 -29.99
CA PRO A 717 -16.65 11.43 -30.36
C PRO A 717 -16.48 10.63 -31.66
N GLY A 718 -16.67 9.31 -31.60
CA GLY A 718 -16.57 8.38 -32.71
C GLY A 718 -17.94 7.87 -33.18
N SER A 719 -18.12 6.54 -33.21
CA SER A 719 -19.36 5.92 -33.70
C SER A 719 -20.51 6.04 -32.68
N ARG A 720 -21.72 6.34 -33.17
CA ARG A 720 -22.95 6.22 -32.37
C ARG A 720 -23.14 4.79 -31.86
N VAL A 721 -23.67 4.65 -30.66
CA VAL A 721 -24.13 3.38 -30.06
C VAL A 721 -25.62 3.53 -29.73
N ASP A 722 -26.44 2.56 -30.11
CA ASP A 722 -27.88 2.54 -29.79
C ASP A 722 -28.40 1.10 -29.77
N ASN A 723 -28.12 0.37 -28.69
CA ASN A 723 -28.49 -1.04 -28.52
C ASN A 723 -29.11 -1.30 -27.13
N SER A 724 -29.65 -2.50 -26.96
CA SER A 724 -30.13 -3.01 -25.68
C SER A 724 -30.12 -4.54 -25.65
N LEU A 725 -29.82 -5.11 -24.49
CA LEU A 725 -29.88 -6.53 -24.20
C LEU A 725 -30.72 -6.74 -22.94
N THR A 726 -31.84 -7.43 -23.07
CA THR A 726 -32.55 -8.04 -21.94
C THR A 726 -32.01 -9.46 -21.74
N SER A 727 -31.79 -9.89 -20.50
CA SER A 727 -31.39 -11.24 -20.14
C SER A 727 -32.18 -11.71 -18.93
N ILE A 728 -32.90 -12.83 -19.08
CA ILE A 728 -33.61 -13.50 -17.99
C ILE A 728 -32.96 -14.87 -17.79
N THR A 729 -32.68 -15.25 -16.56
CA THR A 729 -32.09 -16.54 -16.20
C THR A 729 -32.89 -17.16 -15.07
N ALA A 730 -33.46 -18.34 -15.27
CA ALA A 730 -34.12 -19.13 -14.23
C ALA A 730 -33.40 -20.48 -14.09
N GLY A 731 -32.75 -20.69 -12.94
CA GLY A 731 -31.85 -21.80 -12.69
C GLY A 731 -32.19 -22.60 -11.43
N ILE A 732 -32.06 -23.91 -11.52
CA ILE A 732 -32.06 -24.85 -10.39
C ILE A 732 -30.69 -25.51 -10.28
N GLN A 733 -30.07 -25.43 -9.10
CA GLN A 733 -28.94 -26.26 -8.70
C GLN A 733 -29.46 -27.33 -7.74
N GLN A 734 -29.28 -28.60 -8.11
CA GLN A 734 -29.58 -29.76 -7.29
C GLN A 734 -28.33 -30.61 -7.07
N ARG A 735 -27.96 -30.78 -5.80
CA ARG A 735 -26.89 -31.65 -5.34
C ARG A 735 -27.41 -33.08 -5.12
N PHE A 736 -26.75 -34.05 -5.73
CA PHE A 736 -27.00 -35.48 -5.65
C PHE A 736 -25.78 -36.16 -4.99
N GLY A 737 -25.81 -36.25 -3.66
CA GLY A 737 -24.67 -36.71 -2.87
C GLY A 737 -23.50 -35.71 -2.95
N SER A 738 -22.48 -36.05 -3.75
CA SER A 738 -21.32 -35.22 -4.03
C SER A 738 -21.33 -34.53 -5.40
N ALA A 739 -22.24 -34.91 -6.31
CA ALA A 739 -22.39 -34.27 -7.61
C ALA A 739 -23.39 -33.11 -7.56
N ASP A 740 -23.16 -32.07 -8.35
CA ASP A 740 -24.07 -30.93 -8.52
C ASP A 740 -24.55 -30.87 -9.97
N LEU A 741 -25.87 -30.76 -10.17
CA LEU A 741 -26.50 -30.49 -11.46
C LEU A 741 -27.15 -29.11 -11.40
N THR A 742 -26.64 -28.17 -12.19
CA THR A 742 -27.29 -26.87 -12.44
C THR A 742 -27.98 -26.90 -13.80
N VAL A 743 -29.23 -26.47 -13.88
CA VAL A 743 -29.93 -26.27 -15.15
C VAL A 743 -30.53 -24.87 -15.14
N ASP A 744 -30.01 -24.00 -16.01
CA ASP A 744 -30.51 -22.65 -16.25
C ASP A 744 -31.26 -22.60 -17.59
N TRP A 745 -32.48 -22.05 -17.62
CA TRP A 745 -33.05 -21.47 -18.83
C TRP A 745 -32.64 -20.00 -18.91
N ILE A 746 -32.11 -19.58 -20.05
CA ILE A 746 -31.58 -18.24 -20.30
C ILE A 746 -32.27 -17.63 -21.53
N HIS A 747 -33.17 -16.69 -21.31
CA HIS A 747 -33.76 -15.88 -22.38
C HIS A 747 -32.90 -14.64 -22.63
N ARG A 748 -32.64 -14.32 -23.91
CA ARG A 748 -31.98 -13.09 -24.34
C ARG A 748 -32.80 -12.41 -25.44
N ASP A 749 -33.12 -11.14 -25.23
CA ASP A 749 -33.70 -10.25 -26.24
C ASP A 749 -32.69 -9.14 -26.53
N ARG A 750 -32.06 -9.21 -27.72
CA ARG A 750 -31.09 -8.23 -28.21
C ARG A 750 -31.72 -7.40 -29.32
N SER A 751 -31.67 -6.08 -29.14
CA SER A 751 -31.97 -5.13 -30.21
C SER A 751 -30.80 -4.16 -30.41
N ASP A 752 -30.34 -4.02 -31.66
CA ASP A 752 -29.42 -2.98 -32.10
C ASP A 752 -30.11 -2.12 -33.17
N ARG A 753 -30.17 -0.80 -32.92
CA ARG A 753 -30.93 0.17 -33.72
C ARG A 753 -30.07 0.83 -34.81
N ILE A 754 -28.79 0.47 -34.88
CA ILE A 754 -27.81 0.93 -35.86
C ILE A 754 -27.47 -0.20 -36.84
N ASN A 755 -27.33 -1.43 -36.32
CA ASN A 755 -27.18 -2.64 -37.09
C ASN A 755 -28.35 -3.63 -36.83
N PRO A 756 -29.49 -3.48 -37.51
CA PRO A 756 -30.64 -4.39 -37.33
C PRO A 756 -30.37 -5.87 -37.64
N SER A 757 -29.25 -6.22 -38.29
CA SER A 757 -28.84 -7.63 -38.48
C SER A 757 -28.33 -8.30 -37.20
N ALA A 758 -28.01 -7.51 -36.16
CA ALA A 758 -27.66 -7.99 -34.83
C ALA A 758 -28.87 -8.08 -33.87
N ASN A 759 -30.10 -7.87 -34.36
CA ASN A 759 -31.32 -8.14 -33.60
C ASN A 759 -31.51 -9.66 -33.46
N THR A 760 -31.54 -10.19 -32.23
CA THR A 760 -31.71 -11.62 -31.97
C THR A 760 -32.50 -11.87 -30.68
N VAL A 761 -33.58 -12.65 -30.76
CA VAL A 761 -34.26 -13.20 -29.58
C VAL A 761 -33.90 -14.68 -29.47
N SER A 762 -33.17 -15.06 -28.42
CA SER A 762 -32.78 -16.45 -28.18
C SER A 762 -33.19 -16.98 -26.80
N ASP A 763 -33.70 -18.22 -26.79
CA ASP A 763 -33.93 -19.00 -25.58
C ASP A 763 -32.88 -20.10 -25.52
N GLN A 764 -31.97 -20.08 -24.54
CA GLN A 764 -30.87 -21.02 -24.42
C GLN A 764 -30.98 -21.84 -23.12
N LEU A 765 -31.00 -23.16 -23.24
CA LEU A 765 -30.89 -24.07 -22.10
C LEU A 765 -29.41 -24.30 -21.78
N ARG A 766 -28.97 -23.92 -20.58
CA ARG A 766 -27.65 -24.23 -20.04
C ARG A 766 -27.75 -25.30 -18.97
N SER A 767 -27.45 -26.54 -19.33
CA SER A 767 -27.27 -27.64 -18.37
C SER A 767 -25.79 -27.77 -18.01
N ARG A 768 -25.44 -27.69 -16.72
CA ARG A 768 -24.08 -27.87 -16.18
C ARG A 768 -24.10 -28.96 -15.10
N PHE A 769 -23.47 -30.09 -15.38
CA PHE A 769 -23.24 -31.19 -14.44
C PHE A 769 -21.80 -31.20 -13.99
N THR A 770 -21.58 -31.22 -12.68
CA THR A 770 -20.25 -31.30 -12.04
C THR A 770 -20.23 -32.46 -11.05
N MET A 771 -19.36 -33.44 -11.25
CA MET A 771 -19.27 -34.65 -10.41
C MET A 771 -17.82 -34.92 -9.98
N PRO A 772 -17.49 -34.89 -8.67
CA PRO A 772 -16.21 -35.35 -8.17
C PRO A 772 -16.12 -36.87 -8.32
N ILE A 773 -15.40 -37.32 -9.35
CA ILE A 773 -15.12 -38.73 -9.65
C ILE A 773 -13.93 -39.28 -8.84
N ALA A 774 -13.12 -38.38 -8.26
CA ALA A 774 -12.21 -38.69 -7.15
C ALA A 774 -12.19 -37.52 -6.16
N LYS A 775 -11.53 -37.72 -5.00
CA LYS A 775 -11.34 -36.67 -3.96
C LYS A 775 -10.73 -35.36 -4.48
N ASN A 776 -10.08 -35.42 -5.65
CA ASN A 776 -9.36 -34.33 -6.28
C ASN A 776 -9.60 -34.26 -7.80
N LEU A 777 -10.64 -34.89 -8.34
CA LEU A 777 -10.92 -34.89 -9.78
C LEU A 777 -12.43 -34.73 -10.01
N THR A 778 -12.82 -33.62 -10.65
CA THR A 778 -14.21 -33.27 -10.93
C THR A 778 -14.46 -33.29 -12.43
N PHE A 779 -15.32 -34.21 -12.88
CA PHE A 779 -15.87 -34.17 -14.21
C PHE A 779 -16.84 -32.98 -14.33
N LEU A 780 -16.77 -32.26 -15.45
CA LEU A 780 -17.63 -31.15 -15.81
C LEU A 780 -18.21 -31.44 -17.21
N ALA A 781 -19.53 -31.56 -17.32
CA ALA A 781 -20.22 -31.44 -18.59
C ALA A 781 -21.08 -30.18 -18.57
N GLN A 782 -20.97 -29.35 -19.61
CA GLN A 782 -21.87 -28.22 -19.81
C GLN A 782 -22.38 -28.21 -21.25
N ASN A 783 -23.69 -28.21 -21.42
CA ASN A 783 -24.35 -27.98 -22.71
C ASN A 783 -25.11 -26.66 -22.64
N GLU A 784 -24.81 -25.75 -23.56
CA GLU A 784 -25.57 -24.53 -23.84
C GLU A 784 -26.20 -24.73 -25.23
N MET A 785 -27.53 -24.90 -25.27
CA MET A 785 -28.30 -25.25 -26.47
C MET A 785 -29.47 -24.29 -26.66
N THR A 786 -29.53 -23.63 -27.81
CA THR A 786 -30.62 -22.75 -28.21
C THR A 786 -31.86 -23.57 -28.59
N LEU A 787 -32.99 -23.18 -28.01
CA LEU A 787 -34.32 -23.76 -28.18
C LEU A 787 -35.18 -22.97 -29.19
N SER A 788 -34.81 -21.71 -29.44
CA SER A 788 -35.47 -20.77 -30.35
C SER A 788 -35.02 -20.96 -31.81
N SER A 789 -35.75 -20.36 -32.74
CA SER A 789 -35.41 -20.34 -34.18
C SER A 789 -34.31 -19.35 -34.56
N GLN A 790 -33.90 -18.47 -33.64
CA GLN A 790 -32.77 -17.55 -33.79
C GLN A 790 -31.70 -17.86 -32.74
N ASN A 791 -30.43 -17.71 -33.13
CA ASN A 791 -29.26 -17.88 -32.27
C ASN A 791 -28.63 -16.50 -31.99
N ASP A 792 -28.12 -16.25 -30.79
CA ASP A 792 -27.39 -15.01 -30.48
C ASP A 792 -26.02 -15.02 -31.18
N ALA A 793 -25.67 -13.92 -31.86
CA ALA A 793 -24.41 -13.80 -32.60
C ALA A 793 -23.16 -13.85 -31.68
N TYR A 794 -23.29 -13.34 -30.45
CA TYR A 794 -22.22 -13.16 -29.48
C TYR A 794 -22.22 -14.25 -28.39
N TYR A 795 -23.37 -14.84 -28.07
CA TYR A 795 -23.51 -15.96 -27.14
C TYR A 795 -23.83 -17.28 -27.89
N PRO A 796 -22.81 -18.00 -28.39
CA PRO A 796 -22.99 -19.20 -29.19
C PRO A 796 -23.48 -20.39 -28.36
N ASP A 797 -24.08 -21.38 -29.03
CA ASP A 797 -24.28 -22.71 -28.45
C ASP A 797 -22.99 -23.49 -28.40
N ARG A 798 -22.81 -24.26 -27.32
CA ARG A 798 -21.66 -25.13 -27.15
C ARG A 798 -21.94 -26.34 -26.28
N THR A 799 -21.32 -27.46 -26.63
CA THR A 799 -21.12 -28.59 -25.71
C THR A 799 -19.68 -28.61 -25.24
N LEU A 800 -19.49 -28.43 -23.94
CA LEU A 800 -18.24 -28.51 -23.20
C LEU A 800 -18.20 -29.81 -22.41
N LEU A 801 -17.17 -30.63 -22.64
CA LEU A 801 -16.84 -31.80 -21.84
C LEU A 801 -15.46 -31.61 -21.23
N GLY A 802 -15.33 -31.71 -19.92
CA GLY A 802 -14.08 -31.42 -19.23
C GLY A 802 -13.82 -32.25 -17.97
N LEU A 803 -12.54 -32.36 -17.65
CA LEU A 803 -12.01 -32.95 -16.43
C LEU A 803 -11.24 -31.85 -15.71
N ASN A 804 -11.83 -31.32 -14.64
CA ASN A 804 -11.14 -30.44 -13.70
C ASN A 804 -10.41 -31.28 -12.65
N TRP A 805 -9.11 -31.49 -12.88
CA TRP A 805 -8.23 -32.15 -11.92
C TRP A 805 -7.69 -31.14 -10.92
N GLN A 806 -8.15 -31.24 -9.66
CA GLN A 806 -7.51 -30.57 -8.53
C GLN A 806 -6.16 -31.25 -8.26
N VAL A 807 -5.14 -30.90 -9.04
CA VAL A 807 -3.78 -31.48 -8.98
C VAL A 807 -3.24 -31.45 -7.55
N MET A 808 -3.56 -30.36 -6.84
CA MET A 808 -3.15 -30.03 -5.47
C MET A 808 -4.12 -28.96 -4.93
N LYS A 809 -4.12 -28.67 -3.62
CA LYS A 809 -5.22 -27.97 -2.89
C LYS A 809 -5.37 -26.46 -3.23
N GLY A 810 -5.69 -26.14 -4.48
CA GLY A 810 -5.90 -24.80 -5.04
C GLY A 810 -5.63 -24.75 -6.56
N VAL A 811 -4.73 -25.61 -7.08
CA VAL A 811 -4.54 -25.79 -8.53
C VAL A 811 -5.69 -26.63 -9.07
N ASN A 812 -6.38 -26.12 -10.08
CA ASN A 812 -7.41 -26.80 -10.86
C ASN A 812 -6.97 -26.90 -12.32
N MET A 813 -6.41 -28.04 -12.74
CA MET A 813 -6.07 -28.34 -14.13
C MET A 813 -7.30 -28.84 -14.87
N GLN A 814 -7.97 -27.95 -15.59
CA GLN A 814 -9.13 -28.26 -16.43
C GLN A 814 -8.68 -28.59 -17.86
N LEU A 815 -8.74 -29.86 -18.24
CA LEU A 815 -8.78 -30.25 -19.66
C LEU A 815 -10.24 -30.21 -20.11
N ALA A 816 -10.61 -29.35 -21.05
CA ALA A 816 -11.98 -29.22 -21.55
C ALA A 816 -12.04 -29.09 -23.08
N GLN A 817 -12.80 -29.96 -23.72
CA GLN A 817 -13.16 -29.87 -25.14
C GLN A 817 -14.48 -29.11 -25.30
N GLN A 818 -14.52 -28.09 -26.14
CA GLN A 818 -15.72 -27.34 -26.50
C GLN A 818 -16.06 -27.58 -27.99
N PHE A 819 -17.34 -27.77 -28.31
CA PHE A 819 -17.85 -27.88 -29.68
C PHE A 819 -18.93 -26.81 -29.87
N PHE A 820 -18.76 -25.91 -30.83
CA PHE A 820 -19.66 -24.78 -31.07
C PHE A 820 -20.61 -25.07 -32.24
N THR A 821 -21.92 -25.01 -31.97
CA THR A 821 -22.95 -25.35 -32.97
C THR A 821 -23.68 -24.13 -33.54
N SER A 822 -23.50 -22.94 -32.96
CA SER A 822 -24.10 -21.69 -33.45
C SER A 822 -23.26 -20.45 -33.11
N GLY A 823 -23.80 -19.25 -33.37
CA GLY A 823 -23.14 -17.95 -33.16
C GLY A 823 -21.90 -17.72 -34.03
N GLN A 824 -21.10 -16.70 -33.70
CA GLN A 824 -19.87 -16.33 -34.44
C GLN A 824 -18.76 -17.40 -34.47
N TYR A 825 -18.93 -18.52 -33.74
CA TYR A 825 -18.01 -19.65 -33.72
C TYR A 825 -18.62 -20.97 -34.24
N ALA A 826 -19.78 -20.91 -34.92
CA ALA A 826 -20.47 -22.10 -35.43
C ALA A 826 -19.57 -23.02 -36.27
N GLY A 827 -19.64 -24.33 -36.02
CA GLY A 827 -18.87 -25.36 -36.71
C GLY A 827 -17.43 -25.54 -36.20
N LYS A 828 -16.98 -24.71 -35.24
CA LYS A 828 -15.64 -24.79 -34.65
C LYS A 828 -15.62 -25.72 -33.45
N SER A 829 -14.48 -26.36 -33.20
CA SER A 829 -14.27 -27.15 -31.98
C SER A 829 -12.94 -26.78 -31.34
N ILE A 830 -13.00 -26.36 -30.07
CA ILE A 830 -11.88 -25.81 -29.32
C ILE A 830 -11.50 -26.80 -28.23
N THR A 831 -10.37 -27.49 -28.41
CA THR A 831 -9.68 -28.18 -27.32
C THR A 831 -8.99 -27.14 -26.44
N SER A 832 -9.29 -27.15 -25.14
CA SER A 832 -8.65 -26.28 -24.15
C SER A 832 -8.01 -27.06 -23.02
N LEU A 833 -6.78 -26.68 -22.68
CA LEU A 833 -6.10 -27.11 -21.47
C LEU A 833 -5.82 -25.86 -20.63
N SER A 834 -6.47 -25.81 -19.47
CA SER A 834 -6.64 -24.61 -18.66
C SER A 834 -6.24 -24.92 -17.22
N LEU A 835 -4.99 -24.64 -16.87
CA LEU A 835 -4.57 -24.56 -15.48
C LEU A 835 -5.20 -23.29 -14.87
N ALA A 836 -6.01 -23.45 -13.83
CA ALA A 836 -6.81 -22.40 -13.21
C ALA A 836 -6.67 -22.40 -11.68
N GLY A 837 -6.80 -21.22 -11.06
CA GLY A 837 -6.93 -21.04 -9.61
C GLY A 837 -5.61 -20.87 -8.86
N ASP A 838 -5.71 -20.17 -7.73
CA ASP A 838 -4.59 -19.78 -6.89
C ASP A 838 -4.19 -20.90 -5.93
N TYR A 839 -3.04 -21.52 -6.17
CA TYR A 839 -2.51 -22.50 -5.24
C TYR A 839 -1.41 -21.96 -4.34
N LYS A 840 -1.71 -21.96 -3.04
CA LYS A 840 -0.72 -21.89 -1.97
C LYS A 840 0.07 -23.21 -1.87
N LEU A 841 1.06 -23.38 -2.75
CA LEU A 841 2.06 -24.48 -2.72
C LEU A 841 2.76 -24.55 -1.36
N PHE A 842 3.06 -23.36 -0.85
CA PHE A 842 3.44 -23.03 0.52
C PHE A 842 2.70 -21.73 0.90
N PRO A 843 2.68 -21.31 2.18
CA PRO A 843 1.96 -20.08 2.59
C PRO A 843 2.28 -18.83 1.75
N GLU A 844 3.54 -18.69 1.33
CA GLU A 844 4.06 -17.56 0.55
C GLU A 844 4.05 -17.77 -0.98
N THR A 845 3.80 -18.99 -1.46
CA THR A 845 3.88 -19.32 -2.89
C THR A 845 2.50 -19.44 -3.52
N THR A 846 2.09 -18.49 -4.36
CA THR A 846 0.78 -18.51 -5.04
C THR A 846 0.94 -18.78 -6.54
N ILE A 847 0.72 -20.02 -6.98
CA ILE A 847 0.66 -20.35 -8.42
C ILE A 847 -0.72 -19.96 -8.94
N SER A 848 -0.80 -18.91 -9.78
CA SER A 848 -2.03 -18.21 -10.17
C SER A 848 -2.35 -18.38 -11.67
N GLY A 849 -2.48 -19.64 -12.11
CA GLY A 849 -2.58 -19.96 -13.54
C GLY A 849 -3.92 -19.55 -14.16
N ARG A 850 -3.91 -19.11 -15.42
CA ARG A 850 -5.03 -19.19 -16.37
C ARG A 850 -4.50 -19.52 -17.78
N ALA A 851 -4.04 -20.75 -17.97
CA ALA A 851 -3.77 -21.26 -19.31
C ALA A 851 -5.07 -21.31 -20.13
N GLY A 852 -4.95 -21.15 -21.45
CA GLY A 852 -6.09 -21.03 -22.37
C GLY A 852 -5.64 -21.35 -23.78
N ILE A 853 -5.20 -22.60 -24.01
CA ILE A 853 -4.94 -23.06 -25.37
C ILE A 853 -6.29 -23.16 -26.08
N TYR A 854 -6.42 -22.53 -27.25
CA TYR A 854 -7.58 -22.69 -28.12
C TYR A 854 -7.09 -22.99 -29.54
N SER A 855 -7.66 -24.05 -30.13
CA SER A 855 -7.39 -24.50 -31.49
C SER A 855 -8.63 -24.29 -32.34
N ASP A 856 -8.48 -23.75 -33.55
CA ASP A 856 -9.57 -23.46 -34.47
C ASP A 856 -9.14 -23.75 -35.92
N ALA A 857 -9.72 -24.79 -36.53
CA ALA A 857 -9.69 -25.07 -37.97
C ALA A 857 -8.31 -24.93 -38.69
N GLY A 858 -7.21 -25.25 -38.01
CA GLY A 858 -5.84 -25.17 -38.55
C GLY A 858 -5.01 -23.96 -38.09
N SER A 859 -5.57 -23.08 -37.25
CA SER A 859 -4.87 -21.99 -36.59
C SER A 859 -4.93 -22.14 -35.05
N TRP A 860 -3.83 -21.81 -34.37
CA TRP A 860 -3.76 -21.77 -32.91
C TRP A 860 -3.98 -20.33 -32.45
N THR A 861 -5.16 -20.03 -31.93
CA THR A 861 -5.54 -18.70 -31.43
C THR A 861 -5.64 -18.71 -29.90
N THR A 862 -4.48 -18.88 -29.26
CA THR A 862 -4.36 -18.84 -27.80
C THR A 862 -4.84 -17.49 -27.26
N SER A 863 -5.68 -17.50 -26.23
CA SER A 863 -6.03 -16.30 -25.45
C SER A 863 -6.26 -16.65 -23.97
N GLY A 864 -5.68 -15.86 -23.07
CA GLY A 864 -5.61 -16.19 -21.64
C GLY A 864 -4.37 -15.58 -20.99
N ALA A 865 -4.10 -15.93 -19.73
CA ALA A 865 -3.01 -15.35 -18.94
C ALA A 865 -2.38 -16.38 -17.99
N ILE A 866 -1.19 -16.90 -18.31
CA ILE A 866 -0.49 -17.80 -17.37
C ILE A 866 0.24 -16.96 -16.33
N GLY A 867 -0.43 -16.76 -15.19
CA GLY A 867 0.14 -16.17 -13.98
C GLY A 867 0.89 -17.18 -13.11
N ILE A 868 1.99 -16.74 -12.49
CA ILE A 868 2.61 -17.35 -11.29
C ILE A 868 3.06 -16.19 -10.38
N LYS A 869 2.85 -16.29 -9.06
CA LYS A 869 3.39 -15.38 -8.03
C LYS A 869 3.96 -16.17 -6.84
N GLN A 870 5.20 -16.61 -6.95
CA GLN A 870 5.88 -17.42 -5.94
C GLN A 870 6.80 -16.59 -5.03
N GLY A 871 6.34 -16.31 -3.81
CA GLY A 871 7.24 -16.00 -2.69
C GLY A 871 7.96 -17.27 -2.19
N ILE A 872 9.29 -17.20 -2.09
CA ILE A 872 10.17 -18.22 -1.49
C ILE A 872 10.88 -17.57 -0.31
N ARG A 873 10.68 -18.12 0.88
CA ARG A 873 11.40 -17.73 2.09
C ARG A 873 12.61 -18.63 2.29
N PHE A 874 13.80 -18.03 2.37
CA PHE A 874 15.06 -18.76 2.63
C PHE A 874 15.43 -18.78 4.11
N SER A 875 15.11 -17.72 4.86
CA SER A 875 15.37 -17.58 6.30
C SER A 875 14.33 -16.64 6.93
N PRO A 876 14.37 -16.40 8.25
CA PRO A 876 13.79 -15.18 8.82
C PRO A 876 14.22 -13.94 8.03
N GLY A 877 13.23 -13.10 7.70
CA GLY A 877 13.33 -11.87 6.92
C GLY A 877 13.87 -11.95 5.49
N LEU A 878 14.30 -13.10 4.96
CA LEU A 878 14.80 -13.26 3.59
C LEU A 878 13.75 -13.93 2.69
N ARG A 879 13.11 -13.13 1.83
CA ARG A 879 12.13 -13.57 0.83
C ARG A 879 12.59 -13.28 -0.60
N MET A 880 12.09 -14.06 -1.55
CA MET A 880 12.29 -13.87 -2.99
C MET A 880 10.95 -14.06 -3.70
N ASP A 881 10.51 -13.03 -4.42
CA ASP A 881 9.19 -12.95 -5.05
C ASP A 881 9.33 -13.09 -6.56
N LEU A 882 8.99 -14.27 -7.09
CA LEU A 882 8.99 -14.55 -8.52
C LEU A 882 7.59 -14.29 -9.08
N ALA A 883 7.45 -13.45 -10.10
CA ALA A 883 6.21 -13.33 -10.86
C ALA A 883 6.41 -13.55 -12.36
N TYR A 884 5.38 -14.09 -13.01
CA TYR A 884 5.30 -14.27 -14.46
C TYR A 884 3.84 -14.11 -14.89
N GLU A 885 3.58 -13.38 -15.98
CA GLU A 885 2.27 -13.30 -16.65
C GLU A 885 2.51 -13.36 -18.17
N HIS A 886 2.25 -14.49 -18.81
CA HIS A 886 2.14 -14.56 -20.27
C HIS A 886 0.69 -14.34 -20.69
N VAL A 887 0.39 -13.19 -21.31
CA VAL A 887 -0.93 -12.93 -21.92
C VAL A 887 -0.89 -13.33 -23.39
N PHE A 888 -1.63 -14.38 -23.73
CA PHE A 888 -1.80 -14.83 -25.11
C PHE A 888 -2.77 -13.89 -25.87
N GLY A 889 -2.35 -13.39 -27.04
CA GLY A 889 -3.17 -12.49 -27.87
C GLY A 889 -3.46 -11.13 -27.23
N SER A 890 -4.09 -10.22 -27.98
CA SER A 890 -4.55 -8.93 -27.45
C SER A 890 -6.06 -8.95 -27.26
N PHE A 891 -6.53 -8.46 -26.11
CA PHE A 891 -7.95 -8.32 -25.82
C PHE A 891 -8.51 -7.07 -26.51
N ILE A 892 -9.05 -7.27 -27.70
CA ILE A 892 -9.58 -6.26 -28.61
C ILE A 892 -10.86 -6.82 -29.26
N GLY A 893 -11.96 -6.07 -29.27
CA GLY A 893 -13.21 -6.52 -29.88
C GLY A 893 -14.30 -5.45 -29.92
N GLN A 894 -15.47 -5.81 -30.47
CA GLN A 894 -16.70 -5.04 -30.28
C GLN A 894 -17.38 -5.45 -28.97
N SER A 895 -17.65 -4.46 -28.13
CA SER A 895 -18.45 -4.55 -26.92
C SER A 895 -19.81 -3.87 -27.12
N ALA A 896 -20.74 -4.05 -26.18
CA ALA A 896 -22.03 -3.35 -26.21
C ALA A 896 -21.89 -1.81 -26.14
N THR A 897 -20.73 -1.30 -25.68
CA THR A 897 -20.41 0.13 -25.55
C THR A 897 -19.53 0.65 -26.69
N GLY A 898 -19.23 -0.16 -27.72
CA GLY A 898 -18.40 0.21 -28.87
C GLY A 898 -17.16 -0.68 -29.05
N THR A 899 -16.30 -0.32 -30.00
CA THR A 899 -15.05 -1.04 -30.28
C THR A 899 -13.97 -0.68 -29.24
N GLN A 900 -13.15 -1.66 -28.85
CA GLN A 900 -11.97 -1.46 -28.01
C GLN A 900 -10.68 -1.30 -28.84
N PHE A 901 -9.71 -0.57 -28.31
CA PHE A 901 -8.48 -0.20 -29.03
C PHE A 901 -7.24 -0.21 -28.13
N ILE A 902 -6.08 -0.54 -28.70
CA ILE A 902 -4.78 -0.41 -28.02
C ILE A 902 -4.32 1.05 -28.16
N GLN A 903 -4.23 1.74 -27.03
CA GLN A 903 -3.73 3.11 -26.93
C GLN A 903 -3.07 3.36 -25.55
N PRO A 904 -2.16 4.34 -25.40
CA PRO A 904 -1.36 4.55 -24.19
C PRO A 904 -2.17 4.94 -22.95
N PHE A 905 -3.26 5.67 -23.16
CA PHE A 905 -4.21 6.14 -22.16
C PHE A 905 -5.57 6.37 -22.80
N ALA A 906 -6.63 6.41 -22.00
CA ALA A 906 -7.99 6.77 -22.38
C ALA A 906 -8.47 7.94 -21.48
N PRO A 907 -8.68 9.16 -22.02
CA PRO A 907 -8.99 10.35 -21.22
C PRO A 907 -10.46 10.42 -20.79
N GLY A 908 -10.71 11.04 -19.64
CA GLY A 908 -12.06 11.23 -19.08
C GLY A 908 -12.78 9.92 -18.78
N GLN A 909 -14.08 9.86 -19.04
CA GLN A 909 -14.93 8.68 -18.86
C GLN A 909 -14.96 7.80 -20.14
N SER A 910 -13.78 7.40 -20.62
CA SER A 910 -13.62 6.53 -21.81
C SER A 910 -12.94 5.17 -21.53
N ALA A 911 -12.72 4.82 -20.26
CA ALA A 911 -12.06 3.57 -19.82
C ALA A 911 -12.51 2.31 -20.59
N ALA A 912 -13.80 2.20 -20.89
CA ALA A 912 -14.39 1.05 -21.57
C ALA A 912 -13.85 0.79 -23.00
N SER A 913 -13.34 1.82 -23.70
CA SER A 913 -12.76 1.67 -25.04
C SER A 913 -11.33 1.14 -25.04
N LEU A 914 -10.71 0.96 -23.87
CA LEU A 914 -9.31 0.59 -23.75
C LEU A 914 -9.13 -0.94 -23.83
N GLY A 915 -8.56 -1.41 -24.94
CA GLY A 915 -8.09 -2.79 -25.08
C GLY A 915 -6.84 -3.06 -24.24
N VAL A 916 -6.45 -4.33 -24.13
CA VAL A 916 -5.25 -4.76 -23.39
C VAL A 916 -4.35 -5.60 -24.29
N GLN A 917 -3.08 -5.21 -24.42
CA GLN A 917 -2.13 -5.89 -25.30
C GLN A 917 -1.53 -7.17 -24.69
N GLY A 918 -1.39 -8.21 -25.53
CA GLY A 918 -0.69 -9.44 -25.18
C GLY A 918 0.82 -9.30 -25.06
N GLY A 919 1.45 -10.33 -24.50
CA GLY A 919 2.91 -10.43 -24.33
C GLY A 919 3.32 -11.04 -23.00
N ASP A 920 4.60 -11.40 -22.93
CA ASP A 920 5.28 -11.94 -21.75
C ASP A 920 5.67 -10.83 -20.78
N SER A 921 5.39 -11.02 -19.49
CA SER A 921 5.98 -10.22 -18.40
C SER A 921 6.52 -11.13 -17.28
N PHE A 922 7.62 -10.72 -16.69
CA PHE A 922 8.43 -11.44 -15.71
C PHE A 922 8.87 -10.45 -14.62
N SER A 923 8.95 -10.90 -13.37
CA SER A 923 9.51 -10.14 -12.25
C SER A 923 10.25 -11.07 -11.30
N VAL A 924 11.38 -10.63 -10.77
CA VAL A 924 12.12 -11.30 -9.69
C VAL A 924 12.50 -10.26 -8.65
N GLY A 925 11.82 -10.30 -7.51
CA GLY A 925 12.19 -9.60 -6.28
C GLY A 925 13.02 -10.49 -5.34
N LEU A 926 13.89 -9.89 -4.56
CA LEU A 926 14.64 -10.48 -3.44
C LEU A 926 14.74 -9.42 -2.35
N GLU A 927 14.27 -9.72 -1.13
CA GLU A 927 14.15 -8.76 -0.04
C GLU A 927 14.63 -9.37 1.29
N TYR A 928 15.38 -8.57 2.06
CA TYR A 928 15.93 -8.91 3.36
C TYR A 928 15.52 -7.85 4.39
N ASN A 929 14.80 -8.22 5.45
CA ASN A 929 14.30 -7.30 6.47
C ASN A 929 14.36 -7.80 7.93
N ASP A 930 15.12 -8.87 8.20
CA ASP A 930 15.15 -9.56 9.51
C ASP A 930 15.63 -8.68 10.70
N SER A 931 16.33 -7.58 10.40
CA SER A 931 16.93 -6.69 11.39
C SER A 931 16.62 -5.22 11.12
N PRO A 932 16.25 -4.41 12.14
CA PRO A 932 16.14 -2.96 11.97
C PRO A 932 17.49 -2.27 11.72
N ASN A 933 18.62 -2.99 11.89
CA ASN A 933 19.96 -2.47 11.62
C ASN A 933 20.46 -2.75 10.19
N PHE A 934 19.82 -3.62 9.40
CA PHE A 934 20.17 -3.85 8.01
C PHE A 934 18.98 -4.39 7.20
N GLN A 935 18.64 -3.70 6.12
CA GLN A 935 17.57 -4.04 5.19
C GLN A 935 18.09 -3.94 3.76
N ALA A 936 17.65 -4.84 2.88
CA ALA A 936 18.00 -4.81 1.45
C ALA A 936 16.84 -5.31 0.57
N SER A 937 16.80 -4.87 -0.68
CA SER A 937 15.79 -5.23 -1.66
C SER A 937 16.34 -5.09 -3.07
N ALA A 938 16.11 -6.05 -3.96
CA ALA A 938 16.36 -5.91 -5.38
C ALA A 938 15.21 -6.54 -6.17
N ARG A 939 14.66 -5.83 -7.17
CA ARG A 939 13.61 -6.32 -8.06
C ARG A 939 13.93 -5.98 -9.51
N VAL A 940 13.84 -6.98 -10.39
CA VAL A 940 13.97 -6.82 -11.85
C VAL A 940 12.65 -7.25 -12.49
N ASP A 941 11.99 -6.34 -13.22
CA ASP A 941 10.87 -6.66 -14.09
C ASP A 941 11.32 -6.60 -15.56
N HIS A 942 10.78 -7.47 -16.39
CA HIS A 942 10.98 -7.44 -17.84
C HIS A 942 9.69 -7.81 -18.57
N ARG A 943 9.42 -7.14 -19.69
CA ARG A 943 8.29 -7.45 -20.58
C ARG A 943 8.75 -7.49 -22.04
N THR A 944 8.20 -8.44 -22.79
CA THR A 944 8.30 -8.53 -24.25
C THR A 944 6.92 -8.63 -24.88
N SER A 945 6.62 -7.81 -25.90
CA SER A 945 5.36 -7.87 -26.67
C SER A 945 5.61 -7.49 -28.14
N SER A 946 4.54 -7.55 -28.95
CA SER A 946 4.55 -7.05 -30.33
C SER A 946 4.69 -5.52 -30.46
N SER A 947 4.64 -4.75 -29.37
CA SER A 947 4.93 -3.29 -29.35
C SER A 947 6.35 -2.96 -28.83
N GLY A 948 7.17 -3.97 -28.53
CA GLY A 948 8.54 -3.81 -28.03
C GLY A 948 8.73 -4.33 -26.61
N THR A 949 9.83 -3.96 -25.98
CA THR A 949 10.22 -4.44 -24.65
C THR A 949 10.18 -3.34 -23.59
N ASN A 950 9.96 -3.73 -22.33
CA ASN A 950 10.16 -2.87 -21.16
C ASN A 950 11.08 -3.61 -20.16
N THR A 951 11.85 -2.88 -19.36
CA THR A 951 12.71 -3.45 -18.31
C THR A 951 12.84 -2.46 -17.16
N VAL A 952 12.48 -2.91 -15.96
CA VAL A 952 12.62 -2.17 -14.71
C VAL A 952 13.67 -2.87 -13.87
N ILE A 953 14.57 -2.11 -13.26
CA ILE A 953 15.50 -2.60 -12.24
C ILE A 953 15.37 -1.68 -11.04
N SER A 954 15.28 -2.25 -9.86
CA SER A 954 15.45 -1.55 -8.60
C SER A 954 16.36 -2.37 -7.69
N ALA A 955 17.24 -1.70 -6.96
CA ALA A 955 18.08 -2.31 -5.94
C ALA A 955 18.30 -1.30 -4.81
N GLY A 956 18.45 -1.79 -3.59
CA GLY A 956 18.65 -0.97 -2.41
C GLY A 956 19.21 -1.78 -1.26
N ALA A 957 20.08 -1.18 -0.46
CA ALA A 957 20.54 -1.73 0.80
C ALA A 957 20.83 -0.57 1.77
N THR A 958 20.41 -0.70 3.02
CA THR A 958 20.64 0.30 4.07
C THR A 958 20.91 -0.38 5.39
N GLY A 959 21.82 0.18 6.19
CA GLY A 959 22.09 -0.36 7.52
C GLY A 959 23.32 0.22 8.22
N LYS A 960 23.50 -0.22 9.46
CA LYS A 960 24.56 0.24 10.37
C LYS A 960 25.82 -0.60 10.18
N LEU A 961 26.85 0.01 9.57
CA LEU A 961 28.20 -0.55 9.45
C LEU A 961 28.93 -0.56 10.81
N SER A 962 28.56 0.36 11.69
CA SER A 962 28.89 0.36 13.13
C SER A 962 27.78 1.07 13.90
N PRO A 963 27.75 1.04 15.25
CA PRO A 963 26.77 1.79 16.04
C PRO A 963 26.70 3.28 15.68
N SER A 964 27.82 3.83 15.18
CA SER A 964 28.00 5.25 14.87
C SER A 964 28.11 5.56 13.36
N LEU A 965 27.98 4.56 12.48
CA LEU A 965 28.09 4.74 11.02
C LEU A 965 26.98 3.96 10.29
N THR A 966 26.10 4.67 9.60
CA THR A 966 25.03 4.09 8.77
C THR A 966 25.29 4.38 7.30
N ALA A 967 24.99 3.41 6.43
CA ALA A 967 25.15 3.51 4.98
C ALA A 967 23.82 3.23 4.25
N LEU A 968 23.68 3.80 3.06
CA LEU A 968 22.63 3.45 2.10
C LEU A 968 23.18 3.44 0.67
N VAL A 969 22.75 2.47 -0.13
CA VAL A 969 22.85 2.49 -1.59
C VAL A 969 21.48 2.18 -2.19
N ARG A 970 21.11 2.84 -3.30
CA ARG A 970 19.87 2.62 -4.05
C ARG A 970 20.12 2.85 -5.54
N TYR A 971 19.71 1.91 -6.38
CA TYR A 971 19.75 2.00 -7.84
C TYR A 971 18.34 1.79 -8.40
N GLN A 972 17.96 2.54 -9.42
CA GLN A 972 16.72 2.39 -10.17
C GLN A 972 16.97 2.59 -11.65
N GLN A 973 16.24 1.84 -12.47
CA GLN A 973 16.20 1.96 -13.92
C GLN A 973 14.79 1.59 -14.41
N ALA A 974 14.23 2.31 -15.38
CA ALA A 974 12.99 1.90 -16.05
C ALA A 974 12.84 2.53 -17.44
N SER A 975 12.12 1.83 -18.32
CA SER A 975 11.73 2.26 -19.67
C SER A 975 10.21 2.54 -19.72
N SER A 976 9.62 2.69 -20.92
CA SER A 976 8.18 2.94 -21.06
C SER A 976 7.33 1.67 -20.92
N ALA A 977 6.25 1.76 -20.13
CA ALA A 977 5.26 0.70 -19.93
C ALA A 977 3.99 0.86 -20.79
N ASN A 978 3.62 2.08 -21.20
CA ASN A 978 2.33 2.29 -21.91
C ASN A 978 2.29 1.54 -23.24
N GLN A 979 1.24 0.72 -23.44
CA GLN A 979 0.96 0.08 -24.72
C GLN A 979 0.83 1.12 -25.85
N GLY A 980 1.44 0.85 -27.01
CA GLY A 980 1.44 1.77 -28.15
C GLY A 980 2.52 2.86 -28.13
N ILE A 981 3.25 3.07 -27.02
CA ILE A 981 4.44 3.93 -27.02
C ILE A 981 5.70 3.07 -27.21
N SER A 982 6.60 3.51 -28.10
CA SER A 982 7.91 2.90 -28.32
C SER A 982 8.97 4.01 -28.57
N GLY A 983 10.26 3.67 -28.62
CA GLY A 983 11.32 4.65 -28.95
C GLY A 983 11.73 5.62 -27.84
N LEU A 984 11.05 5.61 -26.69
CA LEU A 984 11.50 6.33 -25.49
C LEU A 984 12.69 5.63 -24.84
N GLY A 985 13.71 6.41 -24.49
CA GLY A 985 14.91 5.89 -23.82
C GLY A 985 14.68 5.49 -22.36
N THR A 986 15.66 4.77 -21.81
CA THR A 986 15.63 4.31 -20.41
C THR A 986 16.11 5.41 -19.46
N THR A 987 15.40 5.63 -18.34
CA THR A 987 15.90 6.49 -17.26
C THR A 987 16.67 5.64 -16.24
N SER A 988 17.75 6.15 -15.65
CA SER A 988 18.40 5.52 -14.50
C SER A 988 18.82 6.50 -13.40
N ASN A 989 18.90 6.01 -12.17
CA ASN A 989 19.29 6.76 -10.97
C ASN A 989 20.09 5.86 -10.02
N LEU A 990 21.15 6.39 -9.42
CA LEU A 990 21.99 5.72 -8.43
C LEU A 990 22.26 6.70 -7.29
N LYS A 991 21.85 6.36 -6.06
CA LYS A 991 22.11 7.13 -4.85
C LYS A 991 22.96 6.32 -3.87
N MET A 992 23.94 6.94 -3.27
CA MET A 992 24.77 6.43 -2.18
C MET A 992 24.82 7.46 -1.07
N GLY A 993 24.74 7.03 0.18
CA GLY A 993 24.83 7.90 1.35
C GLY A 993 25.55 7.24 2.52
N LEU A 994 26.26 8.04 3.30
CA LEU A 994 26.83 7.62 4.59
C LEU A 994 26.48 8.68 5.64
N ALA A 995 26.19 8.25 6.86
CA ALA A 995 25.96 9.11 8.02
C ALA A 995 26.78 8.61 9.21
N TYR A 996 27.70 9.46 9.68
CA TYR A 996 28.46 9.25 10.89
C TYR A 996 27.89 10.11 12.03
N ARG A 997 27.55 9.47 13.15
CA ARG A 997 27.11 10.11 14.40
C ARG A 997 27.48 9.22 15.58
N ASP A 998 28.30 9.70 16.49
CA ASP A 998 28.63 8.95 17.71
C ASP A 998 27.50 9.05 18.76
N LEU A 999 26.98 7.89 19.17
CA LEU A 999 25.92 7.77 20.18
C LEU A 999 26.39 8.15 21.60
N ALA A 1000 27.70 8.15 21.87
CA ALA A 1000 28.26 8.53 23.15
C ALA A 1000 28.64 10.03 23.23
N SER A 1001 28.75 10.72 22.10
CA SER A 1001 29.32 12.08 22.04
C SER A 1001 28.98 12.79 20.71
N ASP A 1002 28.07 13.77 20.78
CA ASP A 1002 27.69 14.64 19.64
C ASP A 1002 28.82 15.56 19.09
N LYS A 1003 30.06 15.41 19.57
CA LYS A 1003 31.22 16.22 19.17
C LYS A 1003 31.54 16.17 17.67
N PHE A 1004 31.22 15.09 16.96
CA PHE A 1004 31.43 15.00 15.52
C PHE A 1004 30.30 14.26 14.83
N ASN A 1005 29.72 14.90 13.83
CA ASN A 1005 28.66 14.38 12.97
C ASN A 1005 29.01 14.69 11.52
N ALA A 1006 28.81 13.73 10.60
CA ALA A 1006 29.08 13.95 9.17
C ALA A 1006 28.11 13.17 8.27
N LEU A 1007 27.71 13.80 7.16
CA LEU A 1007 26.81 13.25 6.15
C LEU A 1007 27.47 13.30 4.77
N PHE A 1008 27.39 12.21 4.03
CA PHE A 1008 27.94 12.06 2.68
C PHE A 1008 26.85 11.64 1.71
N ARG A 1009 26.88 12.16 0.48
CA ARG A 1009 26.03 11.73 -0.63
C ARG A 1009 26.80 11.66 -1.94
N TYR A 1010 26.43 10.69 -2.76
CA TYR A 1010 26.70 10.66 -4.18
C TYR A 1010 25.40 10.28 -4.91
N GLU A 1011 25.03 11.04 -5.94
CA GLU A 1011 23.96 10.69 -6.87
C GLU A 1011 24.49 10.70 -8.31
N TYR A 1012 24.07 9.71 -9.10
CA TYR A 1012 24.10 9.74 -10.56
C TYR A 1012 22.67 9.65 -11.10
N ARG A 1013 22.36 10.42 -12.14
CA ARG A 1013 21.05 10.46 -12.80
C ARG A 1013 21.24 10.55 -14.32
N HIS A 1014 20.55 9.70 -15.06
CA HIS A 1014 20.49 9.74 -16.53
C HIS A 1014 19.02 9.77 -16.96
N ASN A 1015 18.64 10.87 -17.62
CA ASN A 1015 17.34 11.04 -18.28
C ASN A 1015 17.56 11.04 -19.80
N PRO A 1016 16.77 10.27 -20.57
CA PRO A 1016 16.88 10.21 -22.03
C PRO A 1016 16.50 11.55 -22.68
N SER A 1017 16.95 11.78 -23.91
CA SER A 1017 16.59 12.96 -24.70
C SER A 1017 15.16 12.93 -25.25
N THR A 1018 14.58 11.74 -25.45
CA THR A 1018 13.19 11.59 -25.91
C THR A 1018 12.21 11.44 -24.74
N ILE A 1019 11.17 12.26 -24.76
CA ILE A 1019 9.96 12.21 -23.93
C ILE A 1019 8.73 12.11 -24.85
N PRO A 1020 7.51 11.75 -24.38
CA PRO A 1020 6.33 11.61 -25.24
C PRO A 1020 6.14 12.80 -26.20
N ASP A 1021 6.11 14.03 -25.67
CA ASP A 1021 5.94 15.28 -26.41
C ASP A 1021 6.98 15.49 -27.52
N SER A 1022 8.18 14.94 -27.35
CA SER A 1022 9.34 15.19 -28.21
C SER A 1022 9.67 14.02 -29.15
N LEU A 1023 9.02 12.87 -28.95
CA LEU A 1023 9.21 11.66 -29.75
C LEU A 1023 8.87 11.90 -31.24
N LEU A 1024 7.82 12.69 -31.52
CA LEU A 1024 7.44 13.14 -32.87
C LEU A 1024 8.58 13.83 -33.65
N PHE A 1025 9.48 14.50 -32.93
CA PHE A 1025 10.58 15.25 -33.51
C PHE A 1025 11.91 14.48 -33.46
N SER A 1026 11.90 13.25 -32.91
CA SER A 1026 13.06 12.40 -32.61
C SER A 1026 14.22 13.12 -31.88
N SER A 1027 13.92 14.24 -31.21
CA SER A 1027 14.91 15.15 -30.61
C SER A 1027 14.32 15.76 -29.34
N GLY A 1028 15.17 16.19 -28.40
CA GLY A 1028 14.72 16.69 -27.11
C GLY A 1028 15.83 16.79 -26.06
N THR A 1029 15.46 17.17 -24.84
CA THR A 1029 16.41 17.60 -23.80
C THR A 1029 16.78 16.49 -22.81
N GLY A 1030 17.87 15.78 -23.11
CA GLY A 1030 18.42 14.73 -22.24
C GLY A 1030 19.37 15.29 -21.18
N SER A 1031 19.56 14.56 -20.08
CA SER A 1031 20.49 14.98 -19.01
C SER A 1031 21.22 13.82 -18.34
N GLU A 1032 22.52 13.99 -18.17
CA GLU A 1032 23.40 13.15 -17.35
C GLU A 1032 24.00 13.99 -16.23
N GLU A 1033 23.84 13.54 -14.99
CA GLU A 1033 24.30 14.26 -13.81
C GLU A 1033 25.05 13.37 -12.84
N HIS A 1034 26.15 13.90 -12.27
CA HIS A 1034 26.83 13.37 -11.11
C HIS A 1034 26.86 14.46 -10.02
N LEU A 1035 26.32 14.17 -8.84
CA LEU A 1035 26.25 15.07 -7.70
C LEU A 1035 26.95 14.44 -6.49
N PHE A 1036 28.04 15.06 -6.06
CA PHE A 1036 28.73 14.77 -4.79
C PHE A 1036 28.30 15.78 -3.72
N GLY A 1037 28.18 15.35 -2.47
CA GLY A 1037 28.01 16.25 -1.33
C GLY A 1037 28.57 15.68 -0.03
N LEU A 1038 29.15 16.54 0.79
CA LEU A 1038 29.72 16.23 2.10
C LEU A 1038 29.39 17.37 3.06
N GLU A 1039 28.81 17.05 4.21
CA GLU A 1039 28.58 17.98 5.32
C GLU A 1039 29.14 17.41 6.62
N ALA A 1040 29.65 18.29 7.49
CA ALA A 1040 30.15 17.91 8.80
C ALA A 1040 29.96 19.01 9.83
N ILE A 1041 29.70 18.61 11.09
CA ILE A 1041 29.69 19.47 12.27
C ILE A 1041 30.69 18.90 13.28
N TYR A 1042 31.58 19.75 13.78
CA TYR A 1042 32.55 19.43 14.82
C TYR A 1042 32.41 20.41 15.99
N ALA A 1043 31.96 19.92 17.15
CA ALA A 1043 31.74 20.69 18.36
C ALA A 1043 32.57 20.12 19.52
N PRO A 1044 33.90 20.35 19.56
CA PRO A 1044 34.80 19.68 20.51
C PRO A 1044 34.53 20.02 21.98
N ALA A 1045 33.95 21.20 22.25
CA ALA A 1045 33.59 21.71 23.55
C ALA A 1045 32.36 22.63 23.43
N TRP A 1046 31.65 22.88 24.53
CA TRP A 1046 30.39 23.66 24.53
C TRP A 1046 30.50 25.09 23.96
N ASN A 1047 31.73 25.62 23.88
CA ASN A 1047 32.05 26.95 23.39
C ASN A 1047 32.58 27.00 21.95
N TRP A 1048 32.85 25.86 21.29
CA TRP A 1048 33.35 25.81 19.91
C TRP A 1048 32.47 24.92 19.04
N GLU A 1049 32.08 25.44 17.89
CA GLU A 1049 31.28 24.75 16.88
C GLU A 1049 31.82 25.10 15.49
N PHE A 1050 32.17 24.09 14.71
CA PHE A 1050 32.62 24.22 13.32
C PHE A 1050 31.65 23.48 12.41
N TYR A 1051 31.23 24.11 11.31
CA TYR A 1051 30.41 23.49 10.27
C TYR A 1051 31.12 23.60 8.92
N GLY A 1052 31.02 22.56 8.10
CA GLY A 1052 31.52 22.57 6.74
C GLY A 1052 30.58 21.85 5.78
N LYS A 1053 30.40 22.43 4.58
CA LYS A 1053 29.64 21.86 3.46
C LYS A 1053 30.49 21.95 2.19
N PHE A 1054 30.52 20.87 1.42
CA PHE A 1054 31.12 20.82 0.10
C PHE A 1054 30.19 20.07 -0.86
N ALA A 1055 30.03 20.57 -2.08
CA ALA A 1055 29.28 19.90 -3.14
C ALA A 1055 29.95 20.10 -4.50
N LEU A 1056 29.79 19.11 -5.37
CA LEU A 1056 30.30 19.13 -6.74
C LEU A 1056 29.25 18.49 -7.66
N ARG A 1057 28.70 19.26 -8.60
CA ARG A 1057 27.75 18.79 -9.63
C ARG A 1057 28.42 18.86 -11.00
N ASN A 1058 28.63 17.72 -11.63
CA ASN A 1058 28.94 17.65 -13.07
C ASN A 1058 27.63 17.35 -13.79
N SER A 1059 27.25 18.19 -14.77
CA SER A 1059 26.01 18.04 -15.52
C SER A 1059 26.28 18.21 -17.01
N LYS A 1060 25.76 17.26 -17.79
CA LYS A 1060 25.84 17.18 -19.24
C LYS A 1060 24.42 17.16 -19.79
N THR A 1061 24.05 18.18 -20.56
CA THR A 1061 22.72 18.32 -21.14
C THR A 1061 22.83 18.17 -22.65
N PHE A 1062 22.03 17.27 -23.22
CA PHE A 1062 21.84 17.16 -24.65
C PHE A 1062 20.62 18.02 -25.00
N LEU A 1063 20.71 18.92 -26.00
CA LEU A 1063 19.56 19.73 -26.45
C LEU A 1063 19.13 19.39 -27.88
N ALA A 1064 20.04 18.83 -28.67
CA ALA A 1064 19.83 18.24 -29.99
C ALA A 1064 20.92 17.17 -30.20
N ASP A 1065 20.83 16.38 -31.28
CA ASP A 1065 21.78 15.29 -31.58
C ASP A 1065 23.24 15.76 -31.72
N ASP A 1066 23.45 17.00 -32.15
CA ASP A 1066 24.76 17.65 -32.29
C ASP A 1066 25.13 18.59 -31.12
N PHE A 1067 24.15 19.03 -30.32
CA PHE A 1067 24.34 20.04 -29.27
C PHE A 1067 24.35 19.43 -27.86
N THR A 1068 25.56 19.23 -27.32
CA THR A 1068 25.80 18.83 -25.93
C THR A 1068 26.46 19.96 -25.12
N ALA A 1069 25.74 20.50 -24.13
CA ALA A 1069 26.31 21.36 -23.10
C ALA A 1069 26.94 20.52 -21.98
N LYS A 1070 28.06 20.98 -21.42
CA LYS A 1070 28.68 20.41 -20.20
C LYS A 1070 28.98 21.53 -19.20
N THR A 1071 28.64 21.31 -17.95
CA THR A 1071 28.91 22.22 -16.85
C THR A 1071 29.50 21.48 -15.66
N THR A 1072 30.26 22.19 -14.84
CA THR A 1072 30.73 21.68 -13.55
C THR A 1072 30.62 22.79 -12.53
N THR A 1073 29.81 22.57 -11.48
CA THR A 1073 29.58 23.52 -10.40
C THR A 1073 30.17 22.97 -9.11
N SER A 1074 31.14 23.67 -8.53
CA SER A 1074 31.68 23.41 -7.19
C SER A 1074 31.09 24.40 -6.20
N LEU A 1075 30.75 23.96 -4.98
CA LEU A 1075 30.34 24.80 -3.86
C LEU A 1075 31.08 24.36 -2.59
N ALA A 1076 31.56 25.32 -1.81
CA ALA A 1076 32.11 25.10 -0.47
C ALA A 1076 31.60 26.17 0.51
N GLN A 1077 31.38 25.78 1.76
CA GLN A 1077 30.96 26.67 2.84
C GLN A 1077 31.61 26.19 4.15
N LEU A 1078 32.13 27.11 4.95
CA LEU A 1078 32.80 26.84 6.22
C LEU A 1078 32.37 27.89 7.25
N ARG A 1079 31.90 27.46 8.42
CA ARG A 1079 31.54 28.30 9.57
C ARG A 1079 32.34 27.89 10.80
N ALA A 1080 32.79 28.85 11.58
CA ALA A 1080 33.26 28.67 12.95
C ALA A 1080 32.49 29.60 13.89
N THR A 1081 31.94 29.05 14.97
CA THR A 1081 31.23 29.78 16.03
C THR A 1081 31.96 29.56 17.36
N TYR A 1082 32.28 30.64 18.07
CA TYR A 1082 32.87 30.64 19.40
C TYR A 1082 31.97 31.37 20.41
N ARG A 1083 31.56 30.68 21.48
CA ARG A 1083 30.74 31.27 22.55
C ARG A 1083 31.63 31.70 23.71
N LEU A 1084 31.81 33.01 23.86
CA LEU A 1084 32.61 33.62 24.93
C LEU A 1084 32.03 33.34 26.31
N ASN A 1085 30.70 33.35 26.42
CA ASN A 1085 29.90 33.03 27.61
C ASN A 1085 28.42 32.84 27.19
N TYR A 1086 27.50 32.74 28.15
CA TYR A 1086 26.06 32.60 27.87
C TYR A 1086 25.40 33.81 27.20
N SER A 1087 26.06 34.97 27.17
CA SER A 1087 25.53 36.20 26.58
C SER A 1087 26.23 36.62 25.29
N TRP A 1088 27.39 36.08 24.95
CA TRP A 1088 28.18 36.52 23.78
C TRP A 1088 28.62 35.35 22.91
N ASP A 1089 28.35 35.46 21.60
CA ASP A 1089 28.90 34.60 20.56
C ASP A 1089 29.65 35.42 19.50
N LEU A 1090 30.66 34.81 18.89
CA LEU A 1090 31.36 35.30 17.71
C LEU A 1090 31.25 34.21 16.64
N SER A 1091 30.95 34.57 15.40
CA SER A 1091 31.04 33.62 14.28
C SER A 1091 31.72 34.23 13.07
N GLY A 1092 32.45 33.38 12.34
CA GLY A 1092 33.03 33.68 11.05
C GLY A 1092 32.59 32.62 10.05
N GLU A 1093 32.14 33.06 8.87
CA GLU A 1093 31.66 32.16 7.82
C GLU A 1093 32.23 32.56 6.46
N ALA A 1094 32.55 31.56 5.64
CA ALA A 1094 33.07 31.70 4.30
C ALA A 1094 32.26 30.82 3.33
N ARG A 1095 31.96 31.34 2.14
CA ARG A 1095 31.29 30.61 1.06
C ARG A 1095 32.00 30.82 -0.27
N TRP A 1096 32.02 29.78 -1.10
CA TRP A 1096 32.59 29.79 -2.44
C TRP A 1096 31.73 28.97 -3.39
N ILE A 1097 31.51 29.48 -4.60
CA ILE A 1097 30.91 28.75 -5.71
C ILE A 1097 31.71 29.02 -6.99
N SER A 1098 31.87 28.02 -7.84
CA SER A 1098 32.62 28.15 -9.10
C SER A 1098 32.03 27.29 -10.20
N GLN A 1099 31.95 27.87 -11.40
CA GLN A 1099 31.52 27.24 -12.64
C GLN A 1099 32.54 27.53 -13.75
N PRO A 1100 33.65 26.76 -13.83
CA PRO A 1100 34.74 27.05 -14.78
C PRO A 1100 34.31 27.05 -16.26
N THR A 1101 33.23 26.36 -16.60
CA THR A 1101 32.68 26.26 -17.96
C THR A 1101 31.97 27.53 -18.44
N THR A 1102 31.36 28.30 -17.53
CA THR A 1102 30.77 29.62 -17.82
C THR A 1102 31.75 30.76 -17.54
N GLY A 1103 32.78 30.51 -16.72
CA GLY A 1103 33.71 31.52 -16.24
C GLY A 1103 33.24 32.22 -14.96
N TYR A 1104 32.09 31.80 -14.40
CA TYR A 1104 31.54 32.34 -13.17
C TYR A 1104 32.26 31.80 -11.92
N SER A 1105 32.54 32.69 -10.98
CA SER A 1105 32.93 32.32 -9.62
C SER A 1105 32.53 33.39 -8.62
N GLU A 1106 32.05 32.98 -7.45
CA GLU A 1106 31.69 33.90 -6.37
C GLU A 1106 32.32 33.44 -5.05
N THR A 1107 32.79 34.41 -4.27
CA THR A 1107 33.29 34.23 -2.91
C THR A 1107 32.56 35.17 -1.97
N GLY A 1108 32.32 34.71 -0.75
CA GLY A 1108 31.77 35.52 0.32
C GLY A 1108 32.43 35.19 1.65
N PHE A 1109 32.56 36.20 2.50
CA PHE A 1109 33.04 36.09 3.88
C PHE A 1109 32.17 36.96 4.78
N ALA A 1110 31.81 36.47 5.96
CA ALA A 1110 31.10 37.21 6.98
C ALA A 1110 31.75 37.01 8.35
N LEU A 1111 31.81 38.09 9.13
CA LEU A 1111 32.10 38.05 10.56
C LEU A 1111 30.90 38.64 11.30
N GLU A 1112 30.43 37.98 12.36
CA GLU A 1112 29.29 38.42 13.16
C GLU A 1112 29.61 38.27 14.66
N ALA A 1113 29.27 39.28 15.46
CA ALA A 1113 29.23 39.20 16.91
C ALA A 1113 27.76 39.25 17.38
N GLY A 1114 27.35 38.25 18.17
CA GLY A 1114 26.02 38.16 18.77
C GLY A 1114 26.03 38.46 20.27
N TYR A 1115 25.00 39.19 20.73
CA TYR A 1115 24.75 39.46 22.14
C TYR A 1115 23.31 39.10 22.53
N TYR A 1116 23.17 38.16 23.47
CA TYR A 1116 21.88 37.72 24.01
C TYR A 1116 21.47 38.59 25.21
N LEU A 1117 20.47 39.46 25.00
CA LEU A 1117 19.83 40.22 26.08
C LEU A 1117 18.97 39.31 26.96
N THR A 1118 18.36 38.29 26.34
CA THR A 1118 17.67 37.18 27.00
C THR A 1118 17.95 35.89 26.23
N PRO A 1119 17.67 34.70 26.80
CA PRO A 1119 17.79 33.42 26.07
C PRO A 1119 16.95 33.31 24.79
N ASN A 1120 16.01 34.26 24.56
CA ASN A 1120 15.15 34.34 23.39
C ASN A 1120 15.39 35.59 22.53
N LEU A 1121 16.36 36.46 22.88
CA LEU A 1121 16.57 37.75 22.21
C LEU A 1121 18.07 38.01 21.97
N ARG A 1122 18.51 37.83 20.72
CA ARG A 1122 19.88 38.07 20.25
C ARG A 1122 19.92 39.32 19.39
N LEU A 1123 20.69 40.32 19.79
CA LEU A 1123 21.21 41.32 18.84
C LEU A 1123 22.43 40.74 18.13
N SER A 1124 22.69 41.16 16.91
CA SER A 1124 23.98 40.93 16.26
C SER A 1124 24.48 42.16 15.52
N ALA A 1125 25.80 42.23 15.36
CA ALA A 1125 26.46 43.18 14.49
C ALA A 1125 27.54 42.44 13.71
N GLY A 1126 27.57 42.61 12.40
CA GLY A 1126 28.50 41.92 11.53
C GLY A 1126 28.96 42.75 10.35
N TYR A 1127 29.93 42.22 9.63
CA TYR A 1127 30.40 42.76 8.36
C TYR A 1127 30.53 41.62 7.37
N ALA A 1128 29.99 41.81 6.17
CA ALA A 1128 30.10 40.85 5.08
C ALA A 1128 30.85 41.46 3.89
N PHE A 1129 31.64 40.62 3.23
CA PHE A 1129 32.46 40.90 2.06
C PHE A 1129 32.09 39.87 0.98
N GLY A 1130 31.83 40.30 -0.24
CA GLY A 1130 31.48 39.42 -1.35
C GLY A 1130 32.05 39.89 -2.67
N SER A 1131 32.40 38.95 -3.53
CA SER A 1131 32.71 39.24 -4.93
C SER A 1131 32.28 38.09 -5.85
N ALA A 1132 31.73 38.46 -7.00
CA ALA A 1132 31.29 37.58 -8.07
C ALA A 1132 31.97 38.03 -9.37
N ASN A 1133 32.76 37.15 -9.98
CA ASN A 1133 33.28 37.31 -11.32
C ASN A 1133 32.39 36.56 -12.30
N ASP A 1134 31.95 37.22 -13.36
CA ASP A 1134 31.11 36.64 -14.41
C ASP A 1134 31.59 37.12 -15.78
N ARG A 1135 31.60 36.23 -16.78
CA ARG A 1135 32.03 36.58 -18.14
C ARG A 1135 30.93 37.26 -18.95
N ASP A 1136 29.67 36.97 -18.64
CA ASP A 1136 28.51 37.31 -19.49
C ASP A 1136 27.73 38.54 -18.98
N PHE A 1137 28.18 39.12 -17.87
CA PHE A 1137 27.79 40.44 -17.33
C PHE A 1137 29.01 41.40 -17.32
N ASP A 1138 28.97 42.50 -16.55
CA ASP A 1138 30.02 43.54 -16.44
C ASP A 1138 31.38 43.06 -15.83
N GLY A 1139 31.70 41.76 -15.85
CA GLY A 1139 32.95 41.22 -15.33
C GLY A 1139 32.92 40.99 -13.82
N TYR A 1140 33.80 41.70 -13.11
CA TYR A 1140 34.00 41.55 -11.67
C TYR A 1140 33.10 42.51 -10.88
N ARG A 1141 32.17 41.94 -10.11
CA ARG A 1141 31.27 42.66 -9.19
C ARG A 1141 31.71 42.38 -7.75
N SER A 1142 31.63 43.38 -6.87
CA SER A 1142 31.89 43.19 -5.44
C SER A 1142 30.96 44.03 -4.57
N ALA A 1143 30.72 43.57 -3.36
CA ALA A 1143 29.89 44.23 -2.35
C ALA A 1143 30.52 44.04 -0.98
N GLY A 1144 30.39 45.04 -0.11
CA GLY A 1144 30.93 44.98 1.24
C GLY A 1144 30.30 46.03 2.14
N GLY A 1145 30.08 45.67 3.40
CA GLY A 1145 29.49 46.56 4.38
C GLY A 1145 29.07 45.89 5.69
N PRO A 1146 28.79 46.72 6.71
CA PRO A 1146 28.24 46.27 7.97
C PRO A 1146 26.74 45.93 7.83
N TYR A 1147 26.26 45.11 8.74
CA TYR A 1147 24.85 44.88 9.02
C TYR A 1147 24.63 44.73 10.53
N VAL A 1148 23.42 44.99 10.99
CA VAL A 1148 22.96 44.68 12.34
C VAL A 1148 21.71 43.81 12.29
N GLY A 1149 21.63 42.85 13.20
CA GLY A 1149 20.56 41.88 13.30
C GLY A 1149 19.83 41.93 14.65
N LEU A 1150 18.58 41.51 14.64
CA LEU A 1150 17.72 41.28 15.81
C LEU A 1150 16.99 39.96 15.59
N THR A 1151 17.43 38.90 16.27
CA THR A 1151 16.77 37.59 16.24
C THR A 1151 15.98 37.39 17.53
N VAL A 1152 14.66 37.27 17.39
CA VAL A 1152 13.71 36.93 18.46
C VAL A 1152 13.27 35.49 18.27
N LYS A 1153 13.53 34.63 19.26
CA LYS A 1153 12.94 33.29 19.34
C LYS A 1153 11.56 33.40 19.97
N VAL A 1154 10.52 33.11 19.19
CA VAL A 1154 9.15 33.04 19.69
C VAL A 1154 9.00 31.73 20.48
N ASN A 1155 8.73 31.85 21.78
CA ASN A 1155 8.46 30.73 22.70
C ASN A 1155 7.08 30.82 23.38
N GLU A 1156 6.37 31.92 23.16
CA GLU A 1156 5.01 32.18 23.61
C GLU A 1156 4.34 33.22 22.69
N LEU A 1157 3.02 33.27 22.73
CA LEU A 1157 2.15 34.24 22.05
C LEU A 1157 1.10 34.74 23.05
N PHE A 1158 0.49 35.89 22.79
CA PHE A 1158 -0.71 36.45 23.45
C PHE A 1158 -0.96 35.97 24.90
N ASN A 1159 -0.32 36.62 25.88
CA ASN A 1159 -0.45 36.32 27.32
C ASN A 1159 -0.04 34.90 27.74
N GLY A 1160 1.00 34.33 27.11
CA GLY A 1160 1.64 33.08 27.54
C GLY A 1160 1.11 31.81 26.87
N PHE A 1161 0.28 31.92 25.82
CA PHE A 1161 -0.07 30.78 24.99
C PHE A 1161 1.19 30.19 24.35
N GLY A 1162 1.47 28.92 24.61
CA GLY A 1162 2.67 28.25 24.12
C GLY A 1162 3.84 28.18 25.12
N LEU A 1163 3.80 28.98 26.21
CA LEU A 1163 4.85 28.98 27.21
C LEU A 1163 4.88 27.66 27.99
N GLN A 1164 5.74 26.74 27.57
CA GLN A 1164 6.01 25.54 28.35
C GLN A 1164 6.77 25.89 29.62
N LYS A 1165 6.06 25.94 30.75
CA LYS A 1165 6.69 25.84 32.07
C LYS A 1165 7.46 24.53 32.12
N ALA A 1166 8.79 24.61 32.22
CA ALA A 1166 9.63 23.42 32.35
C ALA A 1166 9.08 22.54 33.49
N PRO A 1167 8.93 21.21 33.30
CA PRO A 1167 8.53 20.34 34.38
C PRO A 1167 9.54 20.51 35.50
N LYS A 1168 9.07 20.75 36.74
CA LYS A 1168 9.96 20.81 37.90
C LYS A 1168 10.83 19.55 37.88
N PRO A 1169 12.17 19.65 37.97
CA PRO A 1169 13.00 18.46 38.01
C PRO A 1169 12.48 17.58 39.13
N LYS A 1170 12.18 16.31 38.83
CA LYS A 1170 12.04 15.31 39.89
C LYS A 1170 13.38 15.33 40.63
N ASN A 1171 13.37 15.60 41.92
CA ASN A 1171 14.58 15.60 42.72
C ASN A 1171 15.21 14.20 42.65
N THR A 1172 16.26 14.04 41.83
CA THR A 1172 17.20 12.92 41.90
C THR A 1172 18.06 13.13 43.15
N GLY A 1173 17.40 13.04 44.29
CA GLY A 1173 17.88 13.27 45.65
C GLY A 1173 17.59 12.09 46.57
N GLU A 1174 17.27 10.92 46.01
CA GLU A 1174 17.57 9.65 46.67
C GLU A 1174 18.96 9.22 46.18
N ALA A 1175 19.90 9.07 47.12
CA ALA A 1175 21.22 8.55 46.83
C ALA A 1175 21.14 7.08 46.39
N VAL A 1176 22.15 6.61 45.66
CA VAL A 1176 22.30 5.19 45.33
C VAL A 1176 22.44 4.40 46.64
N ALA A 1177 21.35 3.79 47.08
CA ALA A 1177 21.37 2.86 48.21
C ALA A 1177 22.03 1.56 47.76
N ASP A 1178 23.12 1.22 48.43
CA ASP A 1178 24.02 0.13 48.11
C ASP A 1178 23.35 -1.24 48.36
N ASN A 1179 22.58 -1.73 47.38
CA ASN A 1179 21.97 -3.07 47.41
C ASN A 1179 23.04 -4.16 47.21
N LYS A 1180 23.86 -4.35 48.25
CA LYS A 1180 24.89 -5.40 48.31
C LYS A 1180 24.25 -6.78 48.21
N SER A 1181 24.53 -7.47 47.11
CA SER A 1181 24.22 -8.89 46.96
C SER A 1181 25.03 -9.73 47.95
N THR A 1182 24.36 -10.34 48.91
CA THR A 1182 24.99 -11.29 49.84
C THR A 1182 25.27 -12.61 49.12
N GLN A 1183 26.50 -12.80 48.63
CA GLN A 1183 27.02 -14.15 48.37
C GLN A 1183 27.48 -14.81 49.67
N PRO A 1184 27.29 -16.13 49.84
CA PRO A 1184 27.80 -16.87 50.98
C PRO A 1184 29.32 -17.11 50.86
N THR A 1185 30.00 -17.10 52.01
CA THR A 1185 31.44 -17.25 52.16
C THR A 1185 31.92 -18.68 51.88
N PRO A 1186 33.14 -18.84 51.32
CA PRO A 1186 34.08 -19.83 51.83
C PRO A 1186 35.40 -19.21 52.31
N ALA A 1187 36.03 -19.93 53.24
CA ALA A 1187 37.08 -19.48 54.17
C ALA A 1187 38.41 -18.98 53.56
N GLN A 1188 39.11 -18.12 54.35
CA GLN A 1188 40.57 -18.11 54.60
C GLN A 1188 41.54 -17.84 53.41
N SER A 1189 42.62 -17.04 53.51
CA SER A 1189 43.23 -16.33 54.67
C SER A 1189 44.36 -15.34 54.26
N ILE A 1190 44.77 -14.47 55.20
CA ILE A 1190 46.11 -13.86 55.39
C ILE A 1190 46.70 -12.90 54.30
N ALA A 1191 46.82 -11.62 54.70
CA ALA A 1191 47.87 -10.61 54.38
C ALA A 1191 48.12 -10.21 52.89
N ALA A 1192 48.85 -9.14 52.54
CA ALA A 1192 49.60 -8.15 53.35
C ALA A 1192 49.50 -6.72 52.76
N GLN A 1193 50.11 -5.73 53.44
CA GLN A 1193 50.22 -4.33 53.00
C GLN A 1193 51.35 -4.12 51.97
N ALA A 1194 51.25 -3.09 51.12
CA ALA A 1194 52.34 -2.16 50.78
C ALA A 1194 51.81 -0.93 50.00
N THR A 1195 52.58 0.17 49.94
CA THR A 1195 52.22 1.40 49.20
C THR A 1195 53.47 1.91 48.41
N PRO A 1196 53.72 3.19 48.00
CA PRO A 1196 54.06 3.47 46.60
C PRO A 1196 55.44 4.14 46.32
N ALA A 1197 55.87 4.14 45.04
CA ALA A 1197 56.74 5.12 44.37
C ALA A 1197 56.53 4.96 42.83
N GLN A 1198 56.47 5.96 41.94
CA GLN A 1198 57.18 7.24 41.69
C GLN A 1198 58.48 7.14 40.85
N SER A 1199 58.51 7.90 39.73
CA SER A 1199 59.70 8.34 38.96
C SER A 1199 60.45 7.22 38.17
N THR A 1200 61.24 7.47 37.11
CA THR A 1200 61.76 8.70 36.44
C THR A 1200 61.90 8.47 34.91
N ALA A 1201 62.21 9.50 34.11
CA ALA A 1201 62.40 9.43 32.65
C ALA A 1201 63.87 9.18 32.18
N ALA A 1202 64.07 8.67 30.95
CA ALA A 1202 65.27 8.94 30.11
C ALA A 1202 65.14 8.44 28.64
N GLN A 1203 65.80 9.16 27.72
CA GLN A 1203 66.34 8.76 26.38
C GLN A 1203 67.87 9.06 26.43
N PRO A 1204 68.79 8.53 25.57
CA PRO A 1204 68.71 8.53 24.09
C PRO A 1204 69.52 7.43 23.29
N ALA A 1205 69.53 7.53 21.94
CA ALA A 1205 70.60 7.32 20.90
C ALA A 1205 71.73 6.22 21.04
N THR A 1206 72.38 5.63 19.99
CA THR A 1206 72.48 5.84 18.51
C THR A 1206 73.16 4.65 17.74
N THR A 1207 73.09 4.64 16.38
CA THR A 1207 74.01 3.98 15.37
C THR A 1207 74.09 2.43 15.27
N THR A 1208 74.52 1.75 14.17
CA THR A 1208 75.34 2.11 12.96
C THR A 1208 75.10 1.18 11.71
N GLU A 1209 75.29 1.70 10.46
CA GLU A 1209 75.80 1.08 9.18
C GLU A 1209 75.25 -0.27 8.59
N ALA A 1210 75.41 -0.69 7.31
CA ALA A 1210 76.23 -0.26 6.13
C ALA A 1210 75.56 -0.53 4.72
N LYS A 1211 76.33 -0.44 3.61
CA LYS A 1211 75.96 -0.64 2.15
C LYS A 1211 77.09 -1.46 1.43
N PRO A 1212 77.30 -1.60 0.06
CA PRO A 1212 76.68 -0.97 -1.15
C PRO A 1212 76.42 -1.89 -2.42
N LEU A 1213 75.93 -1.27 -3.53
CA LEU A 1213 76.06 -1.61 -5.00
C LEU A 1213 75.60 -2.99 -5.56
N ASP A 1214 75.17 -3.18 -6.83
CA ASP A 1214 74.78 -2.31 -7.98
C ASP A 1214 73.74 -3.08 -8.88
N THR A 1215 73.50 -3.05 -10.21
CA THR A 1215 74.09 -2.51 -11.48
C THR A 1215 72.99 -2.09 -12.52
N GLN A 1216 73.36 -1.70 -13.76
CA GLN A 1216 72.49 -1.51 -14.94
C GLN A 1216 73.25 -1.84 -16.26
N PRO A 1217 72.62 -1.99 -17.47
CA PRO A 1217 72.62 -0.85 -18.44
C PRO A 1217 71.56 -0.83 -19.60
N ALA A 1218 71.34 0.39 -20.15
CA ALA A 1218 71.19 0.74 -21.59
C ALA A 1218 69.97 0.27 -22.46
N GLN A 1219 69.56 0.91 -23.58
CA GLN A 1219 69.65 2.25 -24.24
C GLN A 1219 68.70 2.20 -25.50
N ALA A 1220 68.34 3.23 -26.30
CA ALA A 1220 68.22 4.71 -26.22
C ALA A 1220 67.66 5.23 -27.60
N LYS A 1221 67.72 6.56 -27.89
CA LYS A 1221 67.45 7.27 -29.18
C LYS A 1221 65.95 7.47 -29.59
N GLN A 1222 65.53 8.56 -30.27
CA GLN A 1222 66.23 9.77 -30.76
C GLN A 1222 65.29 11.01 -31.00
N THR A 1223 65.82 12.23 -30.80
CA THR A 1223 65.68 13.53 -31.55
C THR A 1223 64.45 13.90 -32.42
N VAL A 1224 64.08 15.17 -32.70
CA VAL A 1224 64.23 16.55 -32.10
C VAL A 1224 63.60 17.59 -33.09
N ASP A 1225 63.34 18.84 -32.66
CA ASP A 1225 63.04 20.03 -33.51
C ASP A 1225 61.68 20.07 -34.30
N LYS A 1226 61.09 21.22 -34.73
CA LYS A 1226 61.49 22.66 -34.67
C LYS A 1226 60.29 23.64 -34.76
N GLN A 1227 60.55 24.92 -34.40
CA GLN A 1227 60.10 26.24 -34.93
C GLN A 1227 58.87 26.39 -35.87
N ALA A 1228 58.27 27.57 -36.11
CA ALA A 1228 58.10 28.89 -35.46
C ALA A 1228 57.45 29.86 -36.49
N ASP A 1229 57.10 31.09 -36.08
CA ASP A 1229 56.66 32.25 -36.90
C ASP A 1229 55.35 32.13 -37.73
N ALA A 1230 54.76 33.22 -38.29
CA ALA A 1230 54.28 34.50 -37.72
C ALA A 1230 54.00 35.54 -38.83
N LYS A 1231 52.75 36.04 -38.97
CA LYS A 1231 52.31 37.34 -39.59
C LYS A 1231 50.77 37.43 -39.58
N LYS A 1232 50.14 38.55 -39.18
CA LYS A 1232 49.74 39.76 -39.97
C LYS A 1232 48.77 39.45 -41.13
N ALA A 1233 47.67 40.20 -41.36
CA ALA A 1233 47.16 41.43 -40.72
C ALA A 1233 45.63 41.66 -40.91
N ALA A 1234 45.15 42.79 -40.36
CA ALA A 1234 43.92 43.58 -40.61
C ALA A 1234 43.03 43.22 -41.83
N THR A 1235 41.71 43.45 -41.79
CA THR A 1235 41.11 44.82 -41.83
C THR A 1235 39.65 44.89 -41.33
N GLN A 1236 39.21 46.11 -41.01
CA GLN A 1236 37.92 46.48 -40.40
C GLN A 1236 36.70 46.35 -41.34
N SER A 1237 35.51 46.21 -40.74
CA SER A 1237 34.28 46.85 -41.24
C SER A 1237 33.32 47.17 -40.08
N LYS A 1238 32.64 48.32 -40.13
CA LYS A 1238 31.66 48.80 -39.13
C LYS A 1238 30.35 49.16 -39.84
N ILE A 1239 29.21 48.53 -39.49
CA ILE A 1239 27.88 49.14 -39.68
C ILE A 1239 26.98 48.96 -38.45
N LYS A 1240 26.80 50.10 -37.78
CA LYS A 1240 25.65 50.58 -36.99
C LYS A 1240 24.38 49.70 -36.85
N SER A 1241 24.09 49.36 -35.59
CA SER A 1241 22.86 49.74 -34.84
C SER A 1241 21.58 50.15 -35.60
N ARG A 1242 20.45 49.51 -35.26
CA ARG A 1242 19.21 50.24 -34.91
C ARG A 1242 18.23 49.40 -34.08
N SER A 1243 17.60 50.04 -33.09
CA SER A 1243 16.40 49.58 -32.40
C SER A 1243 15.14 50.00 -33.16
N ILE A 1244 14.03 49.28 -32.97
CA ILE A 1244 12.64 49.72 -33.14
C ILE A 1244 11.70 48.71 -32.45
N SER A 1245 10.48 49.13 -32.13
CA SER A 1245 9.53 48.44 -31.22
C SER A 1245 8.15 48.21 -31.84
N ARG A 1246 7.50 47.08 -31.48
CA ARG A 1246 6.04 46.78 -31.65
C ARG A 1246 5.52 46.68 -33.11
N PRO A 1247 4.27 46.20 -33.37
CA PRO A 1247 3.29 45.49 -32.52
C PRO A 1247 2.84 44.12 -33.11
N GLU A 1248 1.66 43.63 -32.70
CA GLU A 1248 1.00 42.39 -33.11
C GLU A 1248 0.64 42.28 -34.60
N THR A 1249 0.57 41.06 -35.15
CA THR A 1249 -0.67 40.39 -35.65
C THR A 1249 -0.37 39.15 -36.52
N LEU A 1250 -1.32 38.18 -36.55
CA LEU A 1250 -1.50 37.10 -37.55
C LEU A 1250 -0.26 36.20 -37.79
N LYS A 1251 -0.26 34.95 -37.32
CA LYS A 1251 -1.27 33.92 -37.63
C LYS A 1251 -1.25 32.77 -36.63
#